data_AF-A0AAD4I7Z4-F1
#
_entry.id   AF-A0AAD4I7Z4-F1
#
_cell.length_a   1.000
_cell.length_b   1.000
_cell.length_c   1.000
_cell.angle_alpha   90.00
_cell.angle_beta   90.00
_cell.angle_gamma   90.00
#
_symmetry.space_group_name_H-M   'P 1'
#
loop_
_entity.id
_entity.type
_entity.pdbx_description
1 polymer ?
#
loop_
_entity_poly.entity_id
_entity_poly.type
_entity_poly.pdbx_seq_one_letter_code
_entity_poly.pdbx_strand_id
1 'polypeptide(L)'
;MDINQVLEGTYAADASIRNSAEQQLIQAADSNFPQYLTVLGGELANEQAQPQIRQAAALALKNAFTAREYARLRQVQERWLNLDTQIKQQVKDMALRTLATPNKNVGSAAAQFIASVAAIEIPRNQWPELMTTLVESVGQGTDSQKQSSLTTIGFVCDTDDVELRDALAHHSNAILTAVVQGARKEETNNDVRVAAINALSDSIEFVRSNFDNEGERNYIMQVICEATQADDSRIQQGSYGCLNRIMGLYYDKMRFYMEKALFGLTIQGMKSDEEDVAKLAVEFWCTVCEEEIAIEDDNTQAQAEGSTELREYFNFARVATQEVVPVLLELLAKQDEDADDNEYNTSRAAYQCLQLWAQCVGSAVMPPVLAFIEKYIRSEDWHYRDASVSAFGAIMEGPEETVLDPIVKQALPTLIGMMDDQNIHVKDSAAYALGRICEAVPSALDAQQHLPPLIGALFNGLASNPKMAASCCWSLMNLADRFAGEPGCQTNPLSPHFAQSVQSLLQVTERADADNTLRTAAYEVLNSFVNNAAGDSVPLVNELSNVILERLEKSMALQSQVVNVEDKLTLEEMQTSLASVIMAIIQRMESDIRPQADRIMQALLNLLSSLPPKSSVPDTVFAAIGSIATALEEDFQKYMEAFSPFLYNALNNQEEPALCSMAIGLVSDITRSLGENVQPFCDAFMNSLLNNLRSPQLGNQLKPAILQCFGDIAHAIHGAFETYLAVVAQVLQQAGQVTLTTEGNYEMIDYITSLREGIMDAWDGCIVAMKSSNKTQLIAPYLDSIFDLLRTIQQDSNRTEALLRSSCGVIGDLADAFPAGDFREYFRHEFLTAMARETRANTDFSGRTRDTARWAREQIKRQIGTSRSNNPYLRPGPLY
;
A
#
# COMPACT_ATOMS: atom_id res chain seq x y z
N MET A 1 -44.45 -15.10 1.07
CA MET A 1 -43.21 -15.44 1.78
C MET A 1 -43.40 -15.03 3.22
N ASP A 2 -43.20 -15.92 4.17
CA ASP A 2 -43.11 -15.53 5.58
C ASP A 2 -41.72 -14.91 5.77
N ILE A 3 -41.67 -13.58 5.79
CA ILE A 3 -40.40 -12.85 5.82
C ILE A 3 -39.59 -13.16 7.08
N ASN A 4 -40.25 -13.46 8.20
CA ASN A 4 -39.58 -13.75 9.46
C ASN A 4 -38.80 -15.05 9.40
N GLN A 5 -39.37 -16.11 8.80
CA GLN A 5 -38.67 -17.37 8.59
C GLN A 5 -37.47 -17.23 7.64
N VAL A 6 -37.61 -16.40 6.59
CA VAL A 6 -36.50 -16.16 5.65
C VAL A 6 -35.38 -15.38 6.31
N LEU A 7 -35.69 -14.31 7.05
CA LEU A 7 -34.70 -13.54 7.78
C LEU A 7 -34.01 -14.36 8.88
N GLU A 8 -34.75 -15.19 9.62
CA GLU A 8 -34.18 -16.11 10.60
C GLU A 8 -33.23 -17.12 9.94
N GLY A 9 -33.60 -17.63 8.76
CA GLY A 9 -32.76 -18.53 7.95
C GLY A 9 -31.39 -17.95 7.57
N THR A 10 -31.24 -16.62 7.49
CA THR A 10 -29.95 -15.97 7.17
C THR A 10 -28.90 -16.14 8.28
N TYR A 11 -29.31 -16.44 9.51
CA TYR A 11 -28.40 -16.73 10.64
C TYR A 11 -28.19 -18.22 10.89
N ALA A 12 -28.76 -19.10 10.06
CA ALA A 12 -28.61 -20.54 10.25
C ALA A 12 -27.14 -20.97 10.12
N ALA A 13 -26.67 -21.81 11.05
CA ALA A 13 -25.34 -22.41 10.98
C ALA A 13 -25.20 -23.38 9.78
N ASP A 14 -26.32 -23.95 9.33
CA ASP A 14 -26.38 -24.76 8.12
C ASP A 14 -26.33 -23.88 6.86
N ALA A 15 -25.25 -24.02 6.09
CA ALA A 15 -25.03 -23.29 4.85
C ALA A 15 -26.15 -23.50 3.82
N SER A 16 -26.80 -24.66 3.79
CA SER A 16 -27.92 -24.94 2.87
C SER A 16 -29.14 -24.06 3.18
N ILE A 17 -29.49 -23.96 4.47
CA ILE A 17 -30.60 -23.12 4.93
C ILE A 17 -30.29 -21.65 4.68
N ARG A 18 -29.08 -21.22 5.03
CA ARG A 18 -28.62 -19.84 4.83
C ARG A 18 -28.62 -19.44 3.36
N ASN A 19 -28.01 -20.25 2.48
CA ASN A 19 -27.96 -19.96 1.05
C ASN A 19 -29.36 -19.93 0.41
N SER A 20 -30.27 -20.80 0.86
CA SER A 20 -31.67 -20.79 0.42
C SER A 20 -32.39 -19.50 0.83
N ALA A 21 -32.18 -19.04 2.06
CA ALA A 21 -32.75 -17.78 2.56
C ALA A 21 -32.20 -16.56 1.80
N GLU A 22 -30.88 -16.51 1.56
CA GLU A 22 -30.24 -15.46 0.78
C GLU A 22 -30.77 -15.42 -0.66
N GLN A 23 -30.90 -16.57 -1.32
CA GLN A 23 -31.48 -16.65 -2.66
C GLN A 23 -32.93 -16.17 -2.70
N GLN A 24 -33.73 -16.49 -1.67
CA GLN A 24 -35.11 -16.01 -1.57
C GLN A 24 -35.18 -14.49 -1.43
N LEU A 25 -34.28 -13.87 -0.66
CA LEU A 25 -34.19 -12.42 -0.54
C LEU A 25 -33.78 -11.76 -1.85
N ILE A 26 -32.80 -12.33 -2.56
CA ILE A 26 -32.37 -11.85 -3.88
C ILE A 26 -33.53 -11.92 -4.88
N GLN A 27 -34.21 -13.06 -4.96
CA GLN A 27 -35.36 -13.25 -5.84
C GLN A 27 -36.51 -12.27 -5.51
N ALA A 28 -36.76 -12.01 -4.22
CA ALA A 28 -37.77 -11.04 -3.79
C ALA A 28 -37.40 -9.62 -4.22
N ALA A 29 -36.14 -9.22 -4.05
CA ALA A 29 -35.63 -7.93 -4.48
C ALA A 29 -35.75 -7.76 -6.00
N ASP A 30 -35.41 -8.78 -6.79
CA ASP A 30 -35.49 -8.74 -8.26
C ASP A 30 -36.93 -8.75 -8.78
N SER A 31 -37.83 -9.46 -8.10
CA SER A 31 -39.23 -9.57 -8.51
C SER A 31 -40.03 -8.28 -8.29
N ASN A 32 -39.91 -7.67 -7.11
CA ASN A 32 -40.62 -6.43 -6.77
C ASN A 32 -39.88 -5.64 -5.70
N PHE A 33 -38.96 -4.80 -6.15
CA PHE A 33 -38.10 -4.02 -5.26
C PHE A 33 -38.86 -3.07 -4.31
N PRO A 34 -39.86 -2.27 -4.76
CA PRO A 34 -40.66 -1.46 -3.84
C PRO A 34 -41.34 -2.27 -2.72
N GLN A 35 -41.88 -3.44 -3.05
CA GLN A 35 -42.54 -4.29 -2.06
C GLN A 35 -41.53 -4.94 -1.10
N TYR A 36 -40.37 -5.35 -1.61
CA TYR A 36 -39.26 -5.86 -0.81
C TYR A 36 -38.85 -4.85 0.28
N LEU A 37 -38.64 -3.57 -0.10
CA LEU A 37 -38.23 -2.52 0.84
C LEU A 37 -39.30 -2.22 1.89
N THR A 38 -40.57 -2.15 1.49
CA THR A 38 -41.68 -1.85 2.43
C THR A 38 -41.92 -2.98 3.42
N VAL A 39 -41.78 -4.24 3.00
CA VAL A 39 -41.87 -5.41 3.88
C VAL A 39 -40.73 -5.42 4.89
N LEU A 40 -39.48 -5.25 4.44
CA LEU A 40 -38.33 -5.21 5.35
C LEU A 40 -38.37 -4.01 6.30
N GLY A 41 -38.76 -2.83 5.82
CA GLY A 41 -38.92 -1.65 6.68
C GLY A 41 -40.04 -1.84 7.72
N GLY A 42 -41.11 -2.56 7.36
CA GLY A 42 -42.18 -2.93 8.27
C GLY A 42 -41.68 -3.86 9.40
N GLU A 43 -40.91 -4.89 9.08
CA GLU A 43 -40.34 -5.79 10.09
C GLU A 43 -39.29 -5.09 10.95
N LEU A 44 -38.47 -4.21 10.38
CA LEU A 44 -37.51 -3.40 11.14
C LEU A 44 -38.21 -2.58 12.25
N ALA A 45 -39.34 -1.94 11.91
CA ALA A 45 -40.14 -1.14 12.82
C ALA A 45 -41.05 -1.95 13.76
N ASN A 46 -41.11 -3.28 13.61
CA ASN A 46 -42.02 -4.15 14.36
C ASN A 46 -41.45 -4.49 15.75
N GLU A 47 -41.86 -3.77 16.79
CA GLU A 47 -41.44 -4.03 18.18
C GLU A 47 -41.89 -5.41 18.73
N GLN A 48 -42.80 -6.11 18.05
CA GLN A 48 -43.20 -7.47 18.44
C GLN A 48 -42.31 -8.56 17.82
N ALA A 49 -41.54 -8.23 16.79
CA ALA A 49 -40.59 -9.16 16.17
C ALA A 49 -39.35 -9.36 17.05
N GLN A 50 -38.70 -10.51 16.89
CA GLN A 50 -37.45 -10.78 17.62
C GLN A 50 -36.34 -9.81 17.17
N PRO A 51 -35.47 -9.33 18.08
CA PRO A 51 -34.41 -8.37 17.74
C PRO A 51 -33.50 -8.83 16.60
N GLN A 52 -33.17 -10.12 16.53
CA GLN A 52 -32.33 -10.69 15.47
C GLN A 52 -32.97 -10.58 14.08
N ILE A 53 -34.28 -10.80 13.99
CA ILE A 53 -35.05 -10.67 12.73
C ILE A 53 -35.06 -9.21 12.27
N ARG A 54 -35.29 -8.28 13.19
CA ARG A 54 -35.26 -6.83 12.91
C ARG A 54 -33.88 -6.38 12.43
N GLN A 55 -32.80 -6.91 13.02
CA GLN A 55 -31.43 -6.65 12.56
C GLN A 55 -31.16 -7.21 11.17
N ALA A 56 -31.60 -8.44 10.87
CA ALA A 56 -31.50 -8.99 9.51
C ALA A 56 -32.28 -8.15 8.49
N ALA A 57 -33.47 -7.64 8.87
CA ALA A 57 -34.23 -6.76 8.00
C ALA A 57 -33.48 -5.45 7.68
N ALA A 58 -32.89 -4.80 8.70
CA ALA A 58 -32.05 -3.62 8.51
C ALA A 58 -30.80 -3.90 7.66
N LEU A 59 -30.13 -5.03 7.88
CA LEU A 59 -28.93 -5.41 7.13
C LEU A 59 -29.27 -5.69 5.65
N ALA A 60 -30.39 -6.37 5.39
CA ALA A 60 -30.90 -6.60 4.05
C ALA A 60 -31.26 -5.28 3.35
N LEU A 61 -31.88 -4.34 4.06
CA LEU A 61 -32.14 -2.98 3.56
C LEU A 61 -30.84 -2.23 3.22
N LYS A 62 -29.86 -2.21 4.14
CA LYS A 62 -28.55 -1.57 3.90
C LYS A 62 -27.84 -2.15 2.67
N ASN A 63 -27.80 -3.48 2.56
CA ASN A 63 -27.13 -4.17 1.46
C ASN A 63 -27.85 -3.97 0.10
N ALA A 64 -29.11 -3.52 0.11
CA ALA A 64 -29.82 -3.14 -1.10
C ALA A 64 -29.32 -1.82 -1.71
N PHE A 65 -28.53 -1.02 -0.97
CA PHE A 65 -28.06 0.32 -1.37
C PHE A 65 -26.55 0.53 -1.24
N THR A 66 -25.82 -0.48 -0.77
CA THR A 66 -24.37 -0.41 -0.55
C THR A 66 -23.67 -1.55 -1.27
N ALA A 67 -22.47 -1.28 -1.80
CA ALA A 67 -21.59 -2.26 -2.41
C ALA A 67 -20.14 -1.79 -2.28
N ARG A 68 -19.21 -2.74 -2.13
CA ARG A 68 -17.77 -2.43 -2.12
C ARG A 68 -17.26 -2.02 -3.51
N GLU A 69 -17.81 -2.62 -4.56
CA GLU A 69 -17.44 -2.33 -5.93
C GLU A 69 -18.18 -1.07 -6.44
N TYR A 70 -17.42 -0.07 -6.91
CA TYR A 70 -17.96 1.23 -7.31
C TYR A 70 -19.04 1.14 -8.41
N ALA A 71 -18.84 0.29 -9.42
CA ALA A 71 -19.82 0.10 -10.49
C ALA A 71 -21.15 -0.45 -9.97
N ARG A 72 -21.09 -1.43 -9.07
CA ARG A 72 -22.26 -2.01 -8.42
C ARG A 72 -22.91 -1.01 -7.47
N LEU A 73 -22.12 -0.21 -6.74
CA LEU A 73 -22.63 0.85 -5.86
C LEU A 73 -23.49 1.84 -6.63
N ARG A 74 -23.00 2.35 -7.77
CA ARG A 74 -23.78 3.25 -8.64
C ARG A 74 -25.07 2.62 -9.13
N GLN A 75 -25.04 1.35 -9.54
CA GLN A 75 -26.23 0.63 -10.00
C GLN A 75 -27.31 0.52 -8.90
N VAL A 76 -26.92 0.18 -7.66
CA VAL A 76 -27.87 0.05 -6.56
C VAL A 76 -28.39 1.40 -6.07
N GLN A 77 -27.57 2.46 -6.10
CA GLN A 77 -28.00 3.82 -5.79
C GLN A 77 -28.97 4.38 -6.84
N GLU A 78 -28.71 4.14 -8.12
CA GLU A 78 -29.62 4.53 -9.20
C GLU A 78 -30.97 3.82 -9.09
N ARG A 79 -30.97 2.56 -8.66
CA ARG A 79 -32.19 1.81 -8.36
C ARG A 79 -33.05 2.49 -7.29
N TRP A 80 -32.44 3.04 -6.24
CA TRP A 80 -33.15 3.84 -5.24
C TRP A 80 -33.69 5.15 -5.84
N LEU A 81 -32.87 5.88 -6.58
CA LEU A 81 -33.26 7.17 -7.16
C LEU A 81 -34.51 7.07 -8.05
N ASN A 82 -34.65 5.98 -8.79
CA ASN A 82 -35.79 5.71 -9.67
C ASN A 82 -37.07 5.22 -8.97
N LEU A 83 -37.06 5.04 -7.63
CA LEU A 83 -38.25 4.65 -6.87
C LEU A 83 -39.26 5.80 -6.70
N ASP A 84 -40.52 5.41 -6.56
CA ASP A 84 -41.61 6.33 -6.22
C ASP A 84 -41.39 7.01 -4.86
N THR A 85 -41.67 8.31 -4.81
CA THR A 85 -41.44 9.15 -3.63
C THR A 85 -42.24 8.69 -2.40
N GLN A 86 -43.44 8.14 -2.58
CA GLN A 86 -44.26 7.65 -1.47
C GLN A 86 -43.62 6.43 -0.80
N ILE A 87 -43.05 5.53 -1.59
CA ILE A 87 -42.33 4.35 -1.09
C ILE A 87 -41.08 4.76 -0.34
N LYS A 88 -40.29 5.69 -0.92
CA LYS A 88 -39.11 6.25 -0.25
C LYS A 88 -39.49 6.83 1.11
N GLN A 89 -40.51 7.70 1.17
CA GLN A 89 -40.95 8.32 2.42
C GLN A 89 -41.41 7.29 3.45
N GLN A 90 -42.20 6.29 3.03
CA GLN A 90 -42.69 5.24 3.94
C GLN A 90 -41.52 4.47 4.58
N VAL A 91 -40.52 4.07 3.79
CA VAL A 91 -39.35 3.33 4.29
C VAL A 91 -38.49 4.20 5.20
N LYS A 92 -38.28 5.46 4.83
CA LYS A 92 -37.55 6.46 5.65
C LYS A 92 -38.23 6.68 7.01
N ASP A 93 -39.55 6.85 7.04
CA ASP A 93 -40.31 7.04 8.28
C ASP A 93 -40.24 5.82 9.21
N MET A 94 -40.30 4.60 8.65
CA MET A 94 -40.17 3.36 9.42
C MET A 94 -38.79 3.22 10.06
N ALA A 95 -37.74 3.58 9.32
CA ALA A 95 -36.37 3.58 9.84
C ALA A 95 -36.18 4.61 10.96
N LEU A 96 -36.65 5.85 10.75
CA LEU A 96 -36.55 6.93 11.76
C LEU A 96 -37.29 6.58 13.06
N ARG A 97 -38.49 5.99 12.97
CA ARG A 97 -39.23 5.52 14.16
C ARG A 97 -38.47 4.43 14.93
N THR A 98 -37.73 3.59 14.22
CA THR A 98 -36.97 2.50 14.82
C THR A 98 -35.81 2.99 15.69
N LEU A 99 -35.33 4.22 15.51
CA LEU A 99 -34.29 4.80 16.37
C LEU A 99 -34.74 4.93 17.83
N ALA A 100 -36.04 5.01 18.11
CA ALA A 100 -36.57 5.08 19.48
C ALA A 100 -36.65 3.71 20.18
N THR A 101 -36.24 2.62 19.53
CA THR A 101 -36.29 1.27 20.11
C THR A 101 -35.37 1.14 21.33
N PRO A 102 -35.76 0.41 22.38
CA PRO A 102 -34.89 0.16 23.52
C PRO A 102 -33.74 -0.81 23.21
N ASN A 103 -33.81 -1.55 22.10
CA ASN A 103 -32.77 -2.50 21.72
C ASN A 103 -31.62 -1.81 20.95
N LYS A 104 -30.49 -1.60 21.61
CA LYS A 104 -29.30 -0.94 21.03
C LYS A 104 -28.87 -1.52 19.67
N ASN A 105 -28.89 -2.84 19.52
CA ASN A 105 -28.43 -3.48 18.28
C ASN A 105 -29.39 -3.23 17.11
N VAL A 106 -30.70 -3.20 17.37
CA VAL A 106 -31.71 -2.84 16.35
C VAL A 106 -31.61 -1.36 16.00
N GLY A 107 -31.46 -0.48 17.00
CA GLY A 107 -31.26 0.96 16.78
C GLY A 107 -30.03 1.26 15.93
N SER A 108 -28.90 0.59 16.23
CA SER A 108 -27.67 0.68 15.43
C SER A 108 -27.84 0.13 14.01
N ALA A 109 -28.58 -0.96 13.82
CA ALA A 109 -28.83 -1.50 12.48
C ALA A 109 -29.70 -0.55 11.65
N ALA A 110 -30.71 0.07 12.26
CA ALA A 110 -31.51 1.14 11.63
C ALA A 110 -30.64 2.35 11.28
N ALA A 111 -29.71 2.74 12.15
CA ALA A 111 -28.75 3.82 11.91
C ALA A 111 -27.89 3.58 10.66
N GLN A 112 -27.36 2.36 10.48
CA GLN A 112 -26.59 2.02 9.27
C GLN A 112 -27.43 2.10 7.99
N PHE A 113 -28.68 1.65 8.05
CA PHE A 113 -29.59 1.78 6.92
C PHE A 113 -29.88 3.25 6.59
N ILE A 114 -30.17 4.08 7.60
CA ILE A 114 -30.39 5.52 7.41
C ILE A 114 -29.16 6.17 6.79
N ALA A 115 -27.95 5.86 7.26
CA ALA A 115 -26.71 6.38 6.69
C ALA A 115 -26.55 6.01 5.21
N SER A 116 -26.86 4.76 4.82
CA SER A 116 -26.79 4.33 3.41
C SER A 116 -27.75 5.11 2.49
N VAL A 117 -28.93 5.48 2.98
CA VAL A 117 -29.89 6.30 2.22
C VAL A 117 -29.49 7.77 2.24
N ALA A 118 -28.97 8.26 3.37
CA ALA A 118 -28.47 9.63 3.52
C ALA A 118 -27.34 9.93 2.52
N ALA A 119 -26.41 8.98 2.32
CA ALA A 119 -25.36 9.07 1.31
C ALA A 119 -25.88 9.27 -0.12
N ILE A 120 -27.11 8.83 -0.41
CA ILE A 120 -27.75 9.01 -1.72
C ILE A 120 -28.51 10.34 -1.78
N GLU A 121 -29.30 10.65 -0.75
CA GLU A 121 -30.30 11.72 -0.79
C GLU A 121 -29.80 13.08 -0.29
N ILE A 122 -28.87 13.13 0.68
CA ILE A 122 -28.33 14.40 1.20
C ILE A 122 -27.60 15.20 0.10
N PRO A 123 -26.67 14.61 -0.69
CA PRO A 123 -26.01 15.34 -1.79
C PRO A 123 -26.98 15.93 -2.82
N ARG A 124 -28.16 15.32 -2.94
CA ARG A 124 -29.22 15.68 -3.90
C ARG A 124 -30.33 16.52 -3.28
N ASN A 125 -30.20 16.89 -2.00
CA ASN A 125 -31.21 17.60 -1.22
C ASN A 125 -32.62 16.95 -1.27
N GLN A 126 -32.68 15.61 -1.24
CA GLN A 126 -33.92 14.83 -1.28
C GLN A 126 -34.43 14.40 0.11
N TRP A 127 -33.64 14.64 1.17
CA TRP A 127 -34.03 14.38 2.55
C TRP A 127 -33.64 15.52 3.53
N PRO A 128 -34.17 16.73 3.32
CA PRO A 128 -33.77 17.91 4.10
C PRO A 128 -34.15 17.83 5.60
N GLU A 129 -35.13 16.99 5.97
CA GLU A 129 -35.61 16.86 7.35
C GLU A 129 -34.73 15.97 8.23
N LEU A 130 -33.84 15.15 7.64
CA LEU A 130 -33.09 14.12 8.36
C LEU A 130 -32.27 14.71 9.51
N MET A 131 -31.38 15.67 9.19
CA MET A 131 -30.45 16.23 10.18
C MET A 131 -31.19 16.94 11.31
N THR A 132 -32.22 17.72 10.98
CA THR A 132 -33.06 18.40 11.98
C THR A 132 -33.73 17.39 12.91
N THR A 133 -34.27 16.30 12.36
CA THR A 133 -34.93 15.24 13.15
C THR A 133 -33.96 14.54 14.10
N LEU A 134 -32.74 14.25 13.64
CA LEU A 134 -31.71 13.62 14.47
C LEU A 134 -31.27 14.56 15.60
N VAL A 135 -31.03 15.83 15.32
CA VAL A 135 -30.64 16.84 16.31
C VAL A 135 -31.73 17.05 17.37
N GLU A 136 -33.00 17.15 16.96
CA GLU A 136 -34.13 17.23 17.89
C GLU A 136 -34.24 15.99 18.78
N SER A 137 -34.02 14.80 18.20
CA SER A 137 -34.03 13.53 18.91
C SER A 137 -32.94 13.45 19.99
N VAL A 138 -31.76 14.01 19.75
CA VAL A 138 -30.70 14.10 20.77
C VAL A 138 -31.06 15.06 21.90
N GLY A 139 -31.74 16.16 21.59
CA GLY A 139 -32.13 17.16 22.59
C GLY A 139 -33.31 16.75 23.48
N GLN A 140 -34.27 15.97 22.96
CA GLN A 140 -35.55 15.72 23.62
C GLN A 140 -35.94 14.22 23.74
N GLY A 141 -35.20 13.33 23.08
CA GLY A 141 -35.51 11.90 23.03
C GLY A 141 -35.18 11.15 24.33
N THR A 142 -35.62 9.89 24.37
CA THR A 142 -35.20 8.93 25.40
C THR A 142 -33.72 8.58 25.25
N ASP A 143 -33.08 8.05 26.29
CA ASP A 143 -31.65 7.67 26.21
C ASP A 143 -31.33 6.74 25.03
N SER A 144 -32.19 5.75 24.75
CA SER A 144 -32.03 4.86 23.58
C SER A 144 -32.17 5.58 22.25
N GLN A 145 -33.09 6.56 22.17
CA GLN A 145 -33.27 7.38 20.99
C GLN A 145 -32.09 8.33 20.78
N LYS A 146 -31.61 9.00 21.84
CA LYS A 146 -30.41 9.83 21.80
C LYS A 146 -29.21 9.02 21.29
N GLN A 147 -28.99 7.84 21.87
CA GLN A 147 -27.90 6.94 21.48
C GLN A 147 -27.99 6.58 20.00
N SER A 148 -29.13 6.07 19.53
CA SER A 148 -29.30 5.63 18.15
C SER A 148 -29.21 6.80 17.15
N SER A 149 -29.72 7.98 17.51
CA SER A 149 -29.60 9.19 16.69
C SER A 149 -28.17 9.70 16.61
N LEU A 150 -27.40 9.70 17.71
CA LEU A 150 -25.98 10.03 17.69
C LEU A 150 -25.18 9.04 16.84
N THR A 151 -25.45 7.73 16.97
CA THR A 151 -24.83 6.71 16.11
C THR A 151 -25.18 6.90 14.64
N THR A 152 -26.41 7.34 14.33
CA THR A 152 -26.80 7.67 12.95
C THR A 152 -26.05 8.87 12.42
N ILE A 153 -25.91 9.93 13.24
CA ILE A 153 -25.07 11.08 12.90
C ILE A 153 -23.65 10.60 12.61
N GLY A 154 -23.03 9.82 13.50
CA GLY A 154 -21.69 9.27 13.31
C GLY A 154 -21.54 8.52 11.97
N PHE A 155 -22.40 7.56 11.67
CA PHE A 155 -22.34 6.82 10.40
C PHE A 155 -22.55 7.69 9.15
N VAL A 156 -23.40 8.72 9.23
CA VAL A 156 -23.56 9.68 8.11
C VAL A 156 -22.28 10.49 7.92
N CYS A 157 -21.64 10.88 9.03
CA CYS A 157 -20.42 11.69 9.03
C CYS A 157 -19.17 10.89 8.58
N ASP A 158 -19.10 9.61 8.95
CA ASP A 158 -18.02 8.69 8.61
C ASP A 158 -18.10 8.13 7.18
N THR A 159 -19.18 8.42 6.45
CA THR A 159 -19.32 7.94 5.07
C THR A 159 -18.32 8.66 4.15
N ASP A 160 -17.45 7.88 3.51
CA ASP A 160 -16.45 8.37 2.58
C ASP A 160 -17.06 8.73 1.20
N ASP A 161 -17.71 9.89 1.15
CA ASP A 161 -18.28 10.46 -0.08
C ASP A 161 -18.12 11.99 -0.07
N VAL A 162 -17.41 12.51 -1.07
CA VAL A 162 -17.07 13.94 -1.18
C VAL A 162 -18.34 14.81 -1.33
N GLU A 163 -19.30 14.38 -2.15
CA GLU A 163 -20.55 15.14 -2.36
C GLU A 163 -21.39 15.21 -1.08
N LEU A 164 -21.39 14.13 -0.29
CA LEU A 164 -22.03 14.08 1.02
C LEU A 164 -21.35 15.01 2.01
N ARG A 165 -20.01 15.00 2.10
CA ARG A 165 -19.26 15.88 3.00
C ARG A 165 -19.54 17.36 2.72
N ASP A 166 -19.54 17.76 1.45
CA ASP A 166 -19.86 19.15 1.05
C ASP A 166 -21.29 19.54 1.43
N ALA A 167 -22.24 18.63 1.27
CA ALA A 167 -23.62 18.85 1.69
C ALA A 167 -23.75 18.95 3.23
N LEU A 168 -23.01 18.11 3.98
CA LEU A 168 -23.00 18.12 5.44
C LEU A 168 -22.36 19.37 6.04
N ALA A 169 -21.43 20.03 5.35
CA ALA A 169 -20.81 21.27 5.80
C ALA A 169 -21.86 22.36 6.14
N HIS A 170 -22.99 22.38 5.43
CA HIS A 170 -24.11 23.30 5.68
C HIS A 170 -24.88 22.99 6.98
N HIS A 171 -24.75 21.77 7.51
CA HIS A 171 -25.39 21.28 8.73
C HIS A 171 -24.41 21.14 9.92
N SER A 172 -23.14 21.46 9.73
CA SER A 172 -22.05 21.34 10.72
C SER A 172 -22.40 21.88 12.11
N ASN A 173 -22.94 23.10 12.20
CA ASN A 173 -23.36 23.72 13.47
C ASN A 173 -24.41 22.91 14.23
N ALA A 174 -25.39 22.37 13.52
CA ALA A 174 -26.47 21.59 14.13
C ALA A 174 -25.97 20.22 14.59
N ILE A 175 -25.14 19.58 13.77
CA ILE A 175 -24.45 18.32 14.09
C ILE A 175 -23.61 18.51 15.36
N LEU A 176 -22.72 19.49 15.37
CA LEU A 176 -21.85 19.80 16.51
C LEU A 176 -22.65 20.11 17.77
N THR A 177 -23.73 20.88 17.66
CA THR A 177 -24.59 21.17 18.81
C THR A 177 -25.12 19.87 19.43
N ALA A 178 -25.60 18.93 18.62
CA ALA A 178 -26.13 17.65 19.10
C ALA A 178 -25.04 16.75 19.70
N VAL A 179 -23.94 16.52 18.99
CA VAL A 179 -22.87 15.62 19.47
C VAL A 179 -22.17 16.20 20.70
N VAL A 180 -21.89 17.51 20.72
CA VAL A 180 -21.25 18.14 21.88
C VAL A 180 -22.21 18.18 23.06
N GLN A 181 -23.53 18.38 22.86
CA GLN A 181 -24.53 18.27 23.93
C GLN A 181 -24.56 16.88 24.55
N GLY A 182 -24.55 15.82 23.73
CA GLY A 182 -24.54 14.44 24.22
C GLY A 182 -23.25 14.04 24.93
N ALA A 183 -22.12 14.68 24.61
CA ALA A 183 -20.80 14.35 25.16
C ALA A 183 -20.50 15.00 26.53
N ARG A 184 -21.26 16.04 26.91
CA ARG A 184 -21.04 16.81 28.14
C ARG A 184 -21.04 15.96 29.40
N LYS A 185 -20.31 16.41 30.42
CA LYS A 185 -20.30 15.77 31.75
C LYS A 185 -21.67 15.81 32.45
N GLU A 186 -22.54 16.75 32.09
CA GLU A 186 -23.90 16.83 32.65
C GLU A 186 -24.85 15.75 32.11
N GLU A 187 -24.52 15.09 30.99
CA GLU A 187 -25.29 13.94 30.51
C GLU A 187 -25.03 12.74 31.43
N THR A 188 -26.09 12.29 32.09
CA THR A 188 -26.02 11.25 33.12
C THR A 188 -25.85 9.85 32.56
N ASN A 189 -26.21 9.64 31.30
CA ASN A 189 -26.12 8.32 30.68
C ASN A 189 -24.79 8.15 29.91
N ASN A 190 -23.91 7.29 30.44
CA ASN A 190 -22.62 7.01 29.82
C ASN A 190 -22.73 6.43 28.41
N ASP A 191 -23.76 5.63 28.10
CA ASP A 191 -23.94 5.05 26.76
C ASP A 191 -24.31 6.12 25.72
N VAL A 192 -25.01 7.18 26.14
CA VAL A 192 -25.26 8.38 25.32
C VAL A 192 -23.97 9.16 25.12
N ARG A 193 -23.18 9.36 26.19
CA ARG A 193 -21.88 10.05 26.10
C ARG A 193 -20.91 9.34 25.16
N VAL A 194 -20.81 8.01 25.25
CA VAL A 194 -19.97 7.20 24.35
C VAL A 194 -20.42 7.37 22.90
N ALA A 195 -21.72 7.25 22.61
CA ALA A 195 -22.24 7.45 21.25
C ALA A 195 -22.00 8.88 20.74
N ALA A 196 -22.07 9.88 21.62
CA ALA A 196 -21.83 11.27 21.29
C ALA A 196 -20.36 11.56 20.97
N ILE A 197 -19.43 11.00 21.76
CA ILE A 197 -17.99 11.15 21.53
C ILE A 197 -17.57 10.46 20.23
N ASN A 198 -18.08 9.26 19.96
CA ASN A 198 -17.81 8.57 18.70
C ASN A 198 -18.34 9.38 17.51
N ALA A 199 -19.59 9.84 17.58
CA ALA A 199 -20.17 10.68 16.54
C ALA A 199 -19.44 12.03 16.37
N LEU A 200 -18.92 12.61 17.46
CA LEU A 200 -18.08 13.79 17.40
C LEU A 200 -16.79 13.48 16.64
N SER A 201 -16.10 12.39 16.98
CA SER A 201 -14.90 11.91 16.26
C SER A 201 -15.17 11.72 14.77
N ASP A 202 -16.26 11.06 14.41
CA ASP A 202 -16.68 10.81 13.03
C ASP A 202 -16.99 12.12 12.27
N SER A 203 -17.35 13.19 12.98
CA SER A 203 -17.69 14.49 12.39
C SER A 203 -16.51 15.46 12.22
N ILE A 204 -15.33 15.14 12.77
CA ILE A 204 -14.18 16.08 12.83
C ILE A 204 -13.72 16.53 11.44
N GLU A 205 -13.87 15.72 10.38
CA GLU A 205 -13.33 16.03 9.04
C GLU A 205 -13.97 17.24 8.33
N PHE A 206 -15.28 17.48 8.50
CA PHE A 206 -15.99 18.53 7.77
C PHE A 206 -16.40 19.71 8.65
N VAL A 207 -15.98 19.74 9.92
CA VAL A 207 -16.21 20.85 10.85
C VAL A 207 -15.06 21.86 10.87
N ARG A 208 -14.26 21.93 9.80
CA ARG A 208 -13.12 22.85 9.69
C ARG A 208 -13.51 24.31 9.91
N SER A 209 -14.65 24.73 9.35
CA SER A 209 -15.18 26.09 9.57
C SER A 209 -15.47 26.40 11.05
N ASN A 210 -15.84 25.39 11.83
CA ASN A 210 -16.07 25.51 13.26
C ASN A 210 -14.74 25.56 14.03
N PHE A 211 -13.75 24.77 13.61
CA PHE A 211 -12.40 24.82 14.17
C PHE A 211 -11.68 26.15 13.86
N ASP A 212 -11.99 26.80 12.74
CA ASP A 212 -11.50 28.15 12.43
C ASP A 212 -12.11 29.21 13.36
N ASN A 213 -13.32 28.98 13.88
CA ASN A 213 -13.94 29.83 14.89
C ASN A 213 -13.41 29.49 16.29
N GLU A 214 -12.60 30.39 16.87
CA GLU A 214 -11.98 30.20 18.18
C GLU A 214 -12.98 29.85 19.30
N GLY A 215 -14.18 30.45 19.31
CA GLY A 215 -15.19 30.18 20.34
C GLY A 215 -15.74 28.76 20.28
N GLU A 216 -16.04 28.27 19.07
CA GLU A 216 -16.55 26.92 18.84
C GLU A 216 -15.46 25.88 19.05
N ARG A 217 -14.24 26.14 18.54
CA ARG A 217 -13.06 25.31 18.80
C ARG A 217 -12.78 25.17 20.29
N ASN A 218 -12.76 26.27 21.05
CA ASN A 218 -12.56 26.23 22.51
C ASN A 218 -13.61 25.36 23.19
N TYR A 219 -14.86 25.44 22.74
CA TYR A 219 -15.96 24.69 23.30
C TYR A 219 -15.85 23.18 23.02
N ILE A 220 -15.51 22.80 21.79
CA ILE A 220 -15.25 21.40 21.40
C ILE A 220 -14.07 20.84 22.22
N MET A 221 -12.94 21.57 22.24
CA MET A 221 -11.74 21.14 22.96
C MET A 221 -11.99 21.00 24.46
N GLN A 222 -12.77 21.89 25.07
CA GLN A 222 -13.14 21.78 26.48
C GLN A 222 -13.92 20.47 26.74
N VAL A 223 -14.94 20.17 25.95
CA VAL A 223 -15.79 18.98 26.16
C VAL A 223 -14.98 17.70 25.99
N ILE A 224 -14.12 17.63 24.98
CA ILE A 224 -13.25 16.46 24.77
C ILE A 224 -12.23 16.31 25.90
N CYS A 225 -11.56 17.40 26.30
CA CYS A 225 -10.59 17.37 27.40
C CYS A 225 -11.26 16.92 28.72
N GLU A 226 -12.46 17.44 29.04
CA GLU A 226 -13.22 16.98 30.21
C GLU A 226 -13.62 15.49 30.09
N ALA A 227 -13.95 15.01 28.89
CA ALA A 227 -14.33 13.63 28.65
C ALA A 227 -13.15 12.64 28.75
N THR A 228 -11.90 13.07 28.46
CA THR A 228 -10.69 12.25 28.73
C THR A 228 -10.49 11.93 30.21
N GLN A 229 -11.13 12.70 31.10
CA GLN A 229 -11.05 12.53 32.55
C GLN A 229 -12.32 11.88 33.14
N ALA A 230 -13.20 11.33 32.31
CA ALA A 230 -14.41 10.65 32.77
C ALA A 230 -14.08 9.36 33.54
N ASP A 231 -14.95 8.94 34.47
CA ASP A 231 -14.77 7.70 35.24
C ASP A 231 -14.96 6.42 34.38
N ASP A 232 -15.68 6.52 33.25
CA ASP A 232 -15.97 5.40 32.34
C ASP A 232 -14.86 5.30 31.29
N SER A 233 -14.13 4.19 31.27
CA SER A 233 -13.01 3.96 30.36
C SER A 233 -13.41 4.04 28.89
N ARG A 234 -14.65 3.68 28.51
CA ARG A 234 -15.13 3.78 27.12
C ARG A 234 -15.24 5.22 26.65
N ILE A 235 -15.58 6.14 27.57
CA ILE A 235 -15.61 7.58 27.28
C ILE A 235 -14.18 8.11 27.13
N GLN A 236 -13.26 7.68 28.00
CA GLN A 236 -11.85 8.05 27.89
C GLN A 236 -11.26 7.59 26.55
N GLN A 237 -11.47 6.32 26.17
CA GLN A 237 -11.03 5.75 24.90
C GLN A 237 -11.57 6.56 23.72
N GLY A 238 -12.88 6.77 23.62
CA GLY A 238 -13.46 7.56 22.54
C GLY A 238 -12.91 8.99 22.50
N SER A 239 -12.62 9.58 23.66
CA SER A 239 -12.13 10.97 23.75
C SER A 239 -10.67 11.09 23.31
N TYR A 240 -9.79 10.16 23.69
CA TYR A 240 -8.42 10.13 23.17
C TYR A 240 -8.39 9.82 21.67
N GLY A 241 -9.20 8.88 21.18
CA GLY A 241 -9.33 8.64 19.74
C GLY A 241 -9.77 9.90 18.97
N CYS A 242 -10.71 10.67 19.53
CA CYS A 242 -11.12 11.95 18.98
C CYS A 242 -10.00 13.01 19.01
N LEU A 243 -9.21 13.07 20.09
CA LEU A 243 -8.03 13.95 20.17
C LEU A 243 -6.98 13.61 19.11
N ASN A 244 -6.73 12.34 18.84
CA ASN A 244 -5.79 11.90 17.82
C ASN A 244 -6.22 12.41 16.44
N ARG A 245 -7.51 12.23 16.10
CA ARG A 245 -8.08 12.73 14.84
C ARG A 245 -8.03 14.26 14.74
N ILE A 246 -8.29 14.97 15.85
CA ILE A 246 -8.16 16.43 15.90
C ILE A 246 -6.71 16.88 15.68
N MET A 247 -5.74 16.18 16.28
CA MET A 247 -4.32 16.51 16.09
C MET A 247 -3.91 16.36 14.63
N GLY A 248 -4.26 15.24 13.98
CA GLY A 248 -3.95 15.02 12.56
C GLY A 248 -4.60 16.04 11.61
N LEU A 249 -5.84 16.46 11.89
CA LEU A 249 -6.56 17.38 10.98
C LEU A 249 -6.33 18.87 11.26
N TYR A 250 -6.02 19.23 12.51
CA TYR A 250 -6.01 20.61 12.98
C TYR A 250 -4.76 20.98 13.77
N TYR A 251 -3.62 20.36 13.47
CA TYR A 251 -2.32 20.63 14.10
C TYR A 251 -2.03 22.13 14.24
N ASP A 252 -2.27 22.92 13.19
CA ASP A 252 -2.07 24.38 13.12
C ASP A 252 -2.85 25.16 14.21
N LYS A 253 -3.94 24.58 14.73
CA LYS A 253 -4.74 25.19 15.80
C LYS A 253 -4.38 24.71 17.21
N MET A 254 -3.50 23.71 17.35
CA MET A 254 -3.35 22.98 18.62
C MET A 254 -2.44 23.64 19.65
N ARG A 255 -1.61 24.62 19.26
CA ARG A 255 -0.60 25.22 20.14
C ARG A 255 -1.13 25.66 21.51
N PHE A 256 -2.24 26.39 21.52
CA PHE A 256 -2.83 26.88 22.77
C PHE A 256 -3.29 25.71 23.68
N TYR A 257 -3.95 24.71 23.11
CA TYR A 257 -4.47 23.57 23.88
C TYR A 257 -3.36 22.64 24.35
N MET A 258 -2.30 22.49 23.54
CA MET A 258 -1.10 21.72 23.91
C MET A 258 -0.47 22.26 25.19
N GLU A 259 -0.21 23.56 25.25
CA GLU A 259 0.40 24.21 26.42
C GLU A 259 -0.52 24.22 27.65
N LYS A 260 -1.84 24.22 27.45
CA LYS A 260 -2.82 24.39 28.53
C LYS A 260 -3.33 23.08 29.14
N ALA A 261 -3.50 22.04 28.34
CA ALA A 261 -4.18 20.83 28.76
C ALA A 261 -3.62 19.55 28.13
N LEU A 262 -3.48 19.49 26.80
CA LEU A 262 -3.25 18.23 26.09
C LEU A 262 -1.96 17.56 26.54
N PHE A 263 -0.88 18.33 26.75
CA PHE A 263 0.40 17.79 27.23
C PHE A 263 0.26 17.01 28.55
N GLY A 264 -0.44 17.58 29.54
CA GLY A 264 -0.64 16.93 30.83
C GLY A 264 -1.60 15.75 30.76
N LEU A 265 -2.69 15.90 29.98
CA LEU A 265 -3.70 14.85 29.80
C LEU A 265 -3.10 13.62 29.13
N THR A 266 -2.37 13.78 28.02
CA THR A 266 -1.83 12.64 27.28
C THR A 266 -0.74 11.91 28.06
N ILE A 267 0.12 12.62 28.79
CA ILE A 267 1.08 11.97 29.72
C ILE A 267 0.35 11.17 30.80
N GLN A 268 -0.75 11.69 31.34
CA GLN A 268 -1.57 10.95 32.31
C GLN A 268 -2.22 9.73 31.66
N GLY A 269 -2.77 9.87 30.44
CA GLY A 269 -3.35 8.78 29.66
C GLY A 269 -2.35 7.66 29.38
N MET A 270 -1.12 8.00 28.99
CA MET A 270 -0.03 7.03 28.76
C MET A 270 0.32 6.22 30.02
N LYS A 271 0.09 6.80 31.21
CA LYS A 271 0.33 6.16 32.52
C LYS A 271 -0.91 5.46 33.07
N SER A 272 -1.99 5.37 32.30
CA SER A 272 -3.22 4.69 32.71
C SER A 272 -2.97 3.20 32.98
N ASP A 273 -3.70 2.66 33.94
CA ASP A 273 -3.77 1.21 34.17
C ASP A 273 -4.68 0.52 33.15
N GLU A 274 -5.59 1.27 32.51
CA GLU A 274 -6.41 0.78 31.40
C GLU A 274 -5.61 0.80 30.10
N GLU A 275 -5.30 -0.39 29.59
CA GLU A 275 -4.38 -0.57 28.46
C GLU A 275 -4.81 0.19 27.19
N ASP A 276 -6.10 0.11 26.83
CA ASP A 276 -6.63 0.80 25.64
C ASP A 276 -6.50 2.33 25.74
N VAL A 277 -6.60 2.87 26.95
CA VAL A 277 -6.43 4.32 27.19
C VAL A 277 -4.95 4.69 27.05
N ALA A 278 -4.05 3.87 27.58
CA ALA A 278 -2.61 4.06 27.42
C ALA A 278 -2.21 3.99 25.94
N LYS A 279 -2.70 3.00 25.19
CA LYS A 279 -2.49 2.88 23.74
C LYS A 279 -2.92 4.13 22.98
N LEU A 280 -4.13 4.61 23.21
CA LEU A 280 -4.65 5.79 22.50
C LEU A 280 -3.91 7.08 22.88
N ALA A 281 -3.41 7.19 24.10
CA ALA A 281 -2.60 8.33 24.52
C ALA A 281 -1.15 8.27 23.98
N VAL A 282 -0.59 7.07 23.78
CA VAL A 282 0.66 6.88 23.03
C VAL A 282 0.43 7.25 21.55
N GLU A 283 -0.67 6.77 20.97
CA GLU A 283 -1.06 7.04 19.59
C GLU A 283 -1.19 8.54 19.30
N PHE A 284 -1.69 9.33 20.25
CA PHE A 284 -1.69 10.79 20.14
C PHE A 284 -0.31 11.35 19.77
N TRP A 285 0.73 10.83 20.40
CA TRP A 285 2.10 11.27 20.15
C TRP A 285 2.71 10.66 18.89
N CYS A 286 2.28 9.46 18.48
CA CYS A 286 2.57 8.96 17.13
C CYS A 286 2.05 9.95 16.08
N THR A 287 0.79 10.36 16.19
CA THR A 287 0.17 11.35 15.29
C THR A 287 0.90 12.69 15.32
N VAL A 288 1.31 13.18 16.48
CA VAL A 288 2.13 14.42 16.56
C VAL A 288 3.45 14.25 15.80
N CYS A 289 4.14 13.12 15.95
CA CYS A 289 5.40 12.88 15.26
C CYS A 289 5.20 12.77 13.74
N GLU A 290 4.19 12.02 13.28
CA GLU A 290 3.85 11.87 11.86
C GLU A 290 3.52 13.22 11.20
N GLU A 291 2.68 14.04 11.84
CA GLU A 291 2.38 15.39 11.34
C GLU A 291 3.63 16.28 11.32
N GLU A 292 4.46 16.23 12.38
CA GLU A 292 5.66 17.04 12.44
C GLU A 292 6.72 16.64 11.41
N ILE A 293 6.88 15.34 11.13
CA ILE A 293 7.74 14.83 10.05
C ILE A 293 7.22 15.31 8.70
N ALA A 294 5.92 15.11 8.42
CA ALA A 294 5.32 15.53 7.15
C ALA A 294 5.42 17.05 6.93
N ILE A 295 5.23 17.86 7.98
CA ILE A 295 5.40 19.32 7.92
C ILE A 295 6.85 19.70 7.63
N GLU A 296 7.83 19.01 8.23
CA GLU A 296 9.24 19.27 8.00
C GLU A 296 9.65 18.93 6.56
N ASP A 297 9.19 17.80 6.03
CA ASP A 297 9.43 17.38 4.65
C ASP A 297 8.82 18.36 3.65
N ASP A 298 7.53 18.70 3.81
CA ASP A 298 6.82 19.67 2.97
C ASP A 298 7.52 21.03 2.97
N ASN A 299 7.91 21.51 4.16
CA ASN A 299 8.59 22.80 4.29
C ASN A 299 9.98 22.79 3.65
N THR A 300 10.70 21.67 3.74
CA THR A 300 12.01 21.49 3.10
C THR A 300 11.87 21.51 1.58
N GLN A 301 10.87 20.80 1.05
CA GLN A 301 10.55 20.80 -0.38
C GLN A 301 10.13 22.19 -0.87
N ALA A 302 9.20 22.84 -0.18
CA ALA A 302 8.71 24.17 -0.52
C ALA A 302 9.85 25.22 -0.56
N GLN A 303 10.81 25.13 0.37
CA GLN A 303 12.00 25.98 0.36
C GLN A 303 12.93 25.70 -0.81
N ALA A 304 13.12 24.43 -1.18
CA ALA A 304 13.91 24.04 -2.35
C ALA A 304 13.30 24.59 -3.66
N GLU A 305 11.97 24.63 -3.73
CA GLU A 305 11.21 25.21 -4.85
C GLU A 305 11.14 26.76 -4.83
N GLY A 306 11.63 27.39 -3.75
CA GLY A 306 11.65 28.85 -3.58
C GLY A 306 10.32 29.45 -3.13
N SER A 307 9.40 28.65 -2.60
CA SER A 307 8.17 29.12 -1.96
C SER A 307 8.45 29.87 -0.66
N THR A 308 7.62 30.88 -0.37
CA THR A 308 7.65 31.61 0.90
C THR A 308 6.54 31.19 1.86
N GLU A 309 5.63 30.33 1.41
CA GLU A 309 4.51 29.82 2.20
C GLU A 309 4.91 28.47 2.80
N LEU A 310 5.07 28.44 4.12
CA LEU A 310 5.45 27.25 4.88
C LEU A 310 4.30 26.86 5.81
N ARG A 311 4.10 25.55 5.99
CA ARG A 311 3.19 25.00 7.00
C ARG A 311 3.69 25.38 8.40
N GLU A 312 2.75 25.68 9.30
CA GLU A 312 3.08 26.00 10.69
C GLU A 312 3.71 24.79 11.39
N TYR A 313 4.83 25.00 12.07
CA TYR A 313 5.59 23.95 12.76
C TYR A 313 5.89 24.37 14.20
N PHE A 314 5.36 23.66 15.19
CA PHE A 314 5.40 24.06 16.60
C PHE A 314 6.41 23.30 17.47
N ASN A 315 7.04 22.23 16.95
CA ASN A 315 8.04 21.42 17.68
C ASN A 315 7.49 20.80 18.99
N PHE A 316 6.24 20.36 19.01
CA PHE A 316 5.63 19.72 20.16
C PHE A 316 6.42 18.50 20.62
N ALA A 317 6.82 17.58 19.73
CA ALA A 317 7.58 16.39 20.11
C ALA A 317 8.95 16.76 20.70
N ARG A 318 9.67 17.71 20.07
CA ARG A 318 10.96 18.19 20.57
C ARG A 318 10.84 18.82 21.97
N VAL A 319 9.81 19.62 22.22
CA VAL A 319 9.57 20.22 23.55
C VAL A 319 9.19 19.17 24.59
N ALA A 320 8.40 18.17 24.20
CA ALA A 320 7.89 17.11 25.05
C ALA A 320 8.92 16.01 25.40
N THR A 321 10.06 15.97 24.70
CA THR A 321 11.03 14.86 24.73
C THR A 321 11.47 14.47 26.14
N GLN A 322 11.71 15.43 27.04
CA GLN A 322 12.22 15.14 28.40
C GLN A 322 11.17 14.50 29.32
N GLU A 323 9.89 14.62 29.02
CA GLU A 323 8.80 14.09 29.86
C GLU A 323 8.17 12.85 29.24
N VAL A 324 8.03 12.80 27.91
CA VAL A 324 7.33 11.72 27.22
C VAL A 324 8.23 10.53 26.94
N VAL A 325 9.48 10.74 26.49
CA VAL A 325 10.40 9.63 26.19
C VAL A 325 10.67 8.74 27.40
N PRO A 326 10.88 9.25 28.63
CA PRO A 326 10.97 8.40 29.81
C PRO A 326 9.73 7.53 30.05
N VAL A 327 8.52 8.03 29.73
CA VAL A 327 7.29 7.24 29.85
C VAL A 327 7.25 6.14 28.80
N LEU A 328 7.61 6.44 27.55
CA LEU A 328 7.72 5.44 26.48
C LEU A 328 8.69 4.32 26.85
N LEU A 329 9.85 4.65 27.42
CA LEU A 329 10.86 3.67 27.82
C LEU A 329 10.38 2.76 28.96
N GLU A 330 9.60 3.28 29.91
CA GLU A 330 8.98 2.48 30.97
C GLU A 330 7.82 1.62 30.44
N LEU A 331 7.07 2.11 29.45
CA LEU A 331 6.03 1.31 28.77
C LEU A 331 6.64 0.20 27.89
N LEU A 332 7.81 0.46 27.30
CA LEU A 332 8.55 -0.53 26.53
C LEU A 332 8.96 -1.72 27.39
N ALA A 333 9.22 -1.50 28.69
CA ALA A 333 9.52 -2.54 29.69
C ALA A 333 8.28 -3.28 30.23
N LYS A 334 7.11 -3.14 29.58
CA LYS A 334 5.88 -3.89 29.88
C LYS A 334 5.59 -4.97 28.83
N GLN A 335 6.63 -5.64 28.33
CA GLN A 335 6.46 -6.74 27.38
C GLN A 335 5.63 -7.87 28.00
N ASP A 336 4.80 -8.51 27.18
CA ASP A 336 4.04 -9.70 27.56
C ASP A 336 4.66 -10.93 26.87
N GLU A 337 5.15 -11.89 27.66
CA GLU A 337 5.80 -13.12 27.18
C GLU A 337 4.83 -14.05 26.43
N ASP A 338 3.53 -13.94 26.73
CA ASP A 338 2.47 -14.78 26.19
C ASP A 338 1.72 -14.14 25.01
N ALA A 339 2.01 -12.87 24.70
CA ALA A 339 1.40 -12.15 23.59
C ALA A 339 1.78 -12.74 22.23
N ASP A 340 0.81 -12.78 21.32
CA ASP A 340 1.04 -13.26 19.94
C ASP A 340 1.88 -12.24 19.14
N ASP A 341 2.59 -12.71 18.12
CA ASP A 341 3.41 -11.88 17.24
C ASP A 341 2.58 -10.81 16.50
N ASN A 342 1.26 -10.99 16.38
CA ASN A 342 0.34 -10.02 15.76
C ASN A 342 -0.39 -9.10 16.74
N GLU A 343 -0.19 -9.25 18.05
CA GLU A 343 -0.94 -8.48 19.05
C GLU A 343 -0.39 -7.05 19.20
N TYR A 344 -1.23 -6.03 19.02
CA TYR A 344 -0.83 -4.63 19.22
C TYR A 344 -1.05 -4.21 20.69
N ASN A 345 -0.04 -4.46 21.53
CA ASN A 345 -0.04 -4.13 22.96
C ASN A 345 0.69 -2.80 23.27
N THR A 346 0.63 -2.34 24.51
CA THR A 346 1.24 -1.05 24.92
C THR A 346 2.75 -0.98 24.70
N SER A 347 3.48 -2.08 24.91
CA SER A 347 4.94 -2.10 24.71
C SER A 347 5.32 -1.90 23.24
N ARG A 348 4.56 -2.50 22.31
CA ARG A 348 4.75 -2.33 20.86
C ARG A 348 4.34 -0.95 20.37
N ALA A 349 3.23 -0.41 20.88
CA ALA A 349 2.84 0.97 20.62
C ALA A 349 3.92 1.96 21.10
N ALA A 350 4.51 1.72 22.28
CA ALA A 350 5.61 2.55 22.79
C ALA A 350 6.88 2.44 21.95
N TYR A 351 7.19 1.24 21.44
CA TYR A 351 8.31 1.02 20.51
C TYR A 351 8.13 1.82 19.20
N GLN A 352 6.97 1.70 18.56
CA GLN A 352 6.65 2.45 17.34
C GLN A 352 6.69 3.97 17.59
N CYS A 353 6.09 4.42 18.70
CA CYS A 353 6.13 5.83 19.08
C CYS A 353 7.57 6.33 19.26
N LEU A 354 8.45 5.54 19.88
CA LEU A 354 9.86 5.91 20.05
C LEU A 354 10.63 6.01 18.72
N GLN A 355 10.33 5.14 17.74
CA GLN A 355 10.88 5.23 16.38
C GLN A 355 10.47 6.52 15.69
N LEU A 356 9.17 6.82 15.66
CA LEU A 356 8.63 8.07 15.12
C LEU A 356 9.21 9.29 15.84
N TRP A 357 9.39 9.19 17.16
CA TRP A 357 10.00 10.25 17.96
C TRP A 357 11.44 10.53 17.52
N ALA A 358 12.23 9.48 17.30
CA ALA A 358 13.63 9.61 16.87
C ALA A 358 13.73 10.26 15.49
N GLN A 359 12.88 9.86 14.55
CA GLN A 359 12.77 10.47 13.21
C GLN A 359 12.36 11.94 13.31
N CYS A 360 11.38 12.28 14.14
CA CYS A 360 10.85 13.64 14.30
C CYS A 360 11.82 14.61 15.00
N VAL A 361 12.54 14.20 16.04
CA VAL A 361 13.39 15.11 16.84
C VAL A 361 14.88 14.96 16.59
N GLY A 362 15.28 13.94 15.82
CA GLY A 362 16.66 13.58 15.54
C GLY A 362 17.48 13.37 16.82
N SER A 363 18.69 13.91 16.85
CA SER A 363 19.66 13.73 17.96
C SER A 363 19.17 14.18 19.34
N ALA A 364 18.05 14.91 19.43
CA ALA A 364 17.47 15.33 20.72
C ALA A 364 16.91 14.17 21.56
N VAL A 365 16.56 13.03 20.93
CA VAL A 365 16.07 11.82 21.63
C VAL A 365 17.17 11.09 22.40
N MET A 366 18.44 11.29 22.01
CA MET A 366 19.57 10.50 22.50
C MET A 366 19.77 10.56 24.02
N PRO A 367 19.79 11.74 24.68
CA PRO A 367 20.12 11.80 26.12
C PRO A 367 19.20 10.97 27.04
N PRO A 368 17.85 11.05 26.96
CA PRO A 368 16.99 10.24 27.82
C PRO A 368 17.11 8.73 27.51
N VAL A 369 17.25 8.35 26.24
CA VAL A 369 17.39 6.94 25.84
C VAL A 369 18.71 6.35 26.33
N LEU A 370 19.83 7.05 26.14
CA LEU A 370 21.13 6.58 26.61
C LEU A 370 21.17 6.49 28.14
N ALA A 371 20.57 7.43 28.87
CA ALA A 371 20.47 7.37 30.33
C ALA A 371 19.69 6.14 30.82
N PHE A 372 18.62 5.76 30.11
CA PHE A 372 17.86 4.54 30.39
C PHE A 372 18.69 3.28 30.12
N ILE A 373 19.37 3.22 28.98
CA ILE A 373 20.22 2.08 28.59
C ILE A 373 21.37 1.90 29.59
N GLU A 374 22.10 2.97 29.93
CA GLU A 374 23.19 2.91 30.91
C GLU A 374 22.74 2.37 32.26
N LYS A 375 21.50 2.66 32.66
CA LYS A 375 20.89 2.21 33.90
C LYS A 375 20.46 0.73 33.85
N TYR A 376 19.92 0.27 32.72
CA TYR A 376 19.13 -0.96 32.67
C TYR A 376 19.68 -2.09 31.78
N ILE A 377 20.69 -1.83 30.94
CA ILE A 377 21.25 -2.84 30.00
C ILE A 377 21.81 -4.09 30.71
N ARG A 378 22.12 -4.00 32.01
CA ARG A 378 22.57 -5.11 32.86
C ARG A 378 21.60 -5.43 34.00
N SER A 379 20.34 -5.04 33.87
CA SER A 379 19.30 -5.34 34.87
C SER A 379 19.14 -6.85 35.06
N GLU A 380 18.80 -7.29 36.28
CA GLU A 380 18.42 -8.68 36.53
C GLU A 380 17.07 -9.01 35.86
N ASP A 381 16.19 -8.01 35.76
CA ASP A 381 14.91 -8.10 35.06
C ASP A 381 15.13 -8.05 33.55
N TRP A 382 14.67 -9.08 32.84
CA TRP A 382 14.86 -9.20 31.41
C TRP A 382 14.04 -8.18 30.62
N HIS A 383 12.87 -7.74 31.12
CA HIS A 383 12.03 -6.73 30.48
C HIS A 383 12.81 -5.43 30.25
N TYR A 384 13.61 -5.03 31.25
CA TYR A 384 14.45 -3.84 31.19
C TYR A 384 15.70 -4.02 30.31
N ARG A 385 16.27 -5.23 30.26
CA ARG A 385 17.37 -5.52 29.32
C ARG A 385 16.88 -5.48 27.88
N ASP A 386 15.74 -6.13 27.62
CA ASP A 386 15.07 -6.13 26.33
C ASP A 386 14.71 -4.70 25.90
N ALA A 387 14.01 -3.95 26.76
CA ALA A 387 13.63 -2.56 26.50
C ALA A 387 14.85 -1.66 26.22
N SER A 388 15.99 -1.90 26.88
CA SER A 388 17.22 -1.14 26.61
C SER A 388 17.75 -1.37 25.19
N VAL A 389 17.73 -2.63 24.73
CA VAL A 389 18.21 -2.99 23.39
C VAL A 389 17.23 -2.54 22.32
N SER A 390 15.94 -2.77 22.55
CA SER A 390 14.85 -2.30 21.69
C SER A 390 14.89 -0.79 21.54
N ALA A 391 15.04 -0.04 22.64
CA ALA A 391 15.17 1.41 22.61
C ALA A 391 16.41 1.87 21.82
N PHE A 392 17.54 1.16 21.92
CA PHE A 392 18.72 1.45 21.11
C PHE A 392 18.43 1.26 19.62
N GLY A 393 17.83 0.14 19.23
CA GLY A 393 17.46 -0.13 17.83
C GLY A 393 16.43 0.86 17.28
N ALA A 394 15.49 1.31 18.11
CA ALA A 394 14.44 2.26 17.73
C ALA A 394 15.01 3.63 17.32
N ILE A 395 16.07 4.10 17.98
CA ILE A 395 16.69 5.42 17.72
C ILE A 395 17.79 5.40 16.65
N MET A 396 18.01 4.27 15.96
CA MET A 396 19.02 4.19 14.90
C MET A 396 18.65 5.01 13.66
N GLU A 397 17.37 5.36 13.51
CA GLU A 397 16.85 6.17 12.42
C GLU A 397 16.38 7.52 12.97
N GLY A 398 16.72 8.61 12.29
CA GLY A 398 16.39 9.98 12.70
C GLY A 398 17.62 10.82 13.11
N PRO A 399 18.39 10.44 14.15
CA PRO A 399 19.61 11.16 14.50
C PRO A 399 20.64 11.16 13.37
N GLU A 400 21.46 12.22 13.31
CA GLU A 400 22.51 12.32 12.29
C GLU A 400 23.53 11.17 12.41
N GLU A 401 23.90 10.55 11.28
CA GLU A 401 24.84 9.42 11.24
C GLU A 401 26.18 9.75 11.94
N THR A 402 26.65 11.01 11.83
CA THR A 402 27.90 11.46 12.47
C THR A 402 27.84 11.45 14.00
N VAL A 403 26.64 11.54 14.58
CA VAL A 403 26.39 11.46 16.02
C VAL A 403 26.25 9.99 16.44
N LEU A 404 25.59 9.17 15.62
CA LEU A 404 25.38 7.75 15.88
C LEU A 404 26.67 6.92 15.80
N ASP A 405 27.55 7.20 14.82
CA ASP A 405 28.76 6.42 14.56
C ASP A 405 29.62 6.10 15.80
N PRO A 406 30.06 7.09 16.62
CA PRO A 406 30.87 6.79 17.80
C PRO A 406 30.12 6.01 18.87
N ILE A 407 28.81 6.23 18.99
CA ILE A 407 27.95 5.58 20.00
C ILE A 407 27.74 4.12 19.63
N VAL A 408 27.43 3.84 18.36
CA VAL A 408 27.29 2.50 17.81
C VAL A 408 28.59 1.71 17.98
N LYS A 409 29.74 2.30 17.62
CA LYS A 409 31.06 1.66 17.81
C LYS A 409 31.32 1.25 19.27
N GLN A 410 30.88 2.06 20.23
CA GLN A 410 31.02 1.76 21.64
C GLN A 410 30.02 0.68 22.11
N ALA A 411 28.79 0.69 21.61
CA ALA A 411 27.72 -0.23 22.01
C ALA A 411 27.84 -1.62 21.39
N LEU A 412 28.41 -1.73 20.18
CA LEU A 412 28.38 -2.93 19.35
C LEU A 412 28.91 -4.19 20.05
N PRO A 413 30.03 -4.18 20.81
CA PRO A 413 30.49 -5.38 21.52
C PRO A 413 29.49 -5.86 22.58
N THR A 414 28.76 -4.94 23.21
CA THR A 414 27.73 -5.27 24.20
C THR A 414 26.52 -5.89 23.50
N LEU A 415 26.04 -5.28 22.41
CA LEU A 415 24.89 -5.77 21.65
C LEU A 415 25.14 -7.17 21.06
N ILE A 416 26.33 -7.39 20.49
CA ILE A 416 26.73 -8.73 20.02
C ILE A 416 26.72 -9.74 21.19
N GLY A 417 27.23 -9.34 22.36
CA GLY A 417 27.19 -10.18 23.56
C GLY A 417 25.77 -10.50 24.06
N MET A 418 24.78 -9.64 23.77
CA MET A 418 23.38 -9.88 24.16
C MET A 418 22.68 -10.94 23.32
N MET A 419 23.25 -11.33 22.17
CA MET A 419 22.83 -12.53 21.43
C MET A 419 23.01 -13.83 22.25
N ASP A 420 23.83 -13.79 23.30
CA ASP A 420 24.06 -14.88 24.25
C ASP A 420 23.29 -14.71 25.59
N ASP A 421 22.30 -13.79 25.68
CA ASP A 421 21.49 -13.61 26.90
C ASP A 421 20.75 -14.91 27.32
N GLN A 422 20.26 -14.99 28.54
CA GLN A 422 19.51 -16.17 28.99
C GLN A 422 18.04 -16.12 28.52
N ASN A 423 17.49 -14.93 28.29
CA ASN A 423 16.12 -14.76 27.84
C ASN A 423 16.05 -14.62 26.30
N ILE A 424 15.11 -15.33 25.69
CA ILE A 424 14.95 -15.37 24.23
C ILE A 424 14.51 -14.03 23.63
N HIS A 425 13.67 -13.26 24.33
CA HIS A 425 13.19 -11.95 23.87
C HIS A 425 14.35 -10.96 23.76
N VAL A 426 15.23 -10.93 24.78
CA VAL A 426 16.43 -10.09 24.76
C VAL A 426 17.33 -10.42 23.56
N LYS A 427 17.47 -11.70 23.22
CA LYS A 427 18.25 -12.12 22.04
C LYS A 427 17.59 -11.69 20.73
N ASP A 428 16.27 -11.82 20.64
CA ASP A 428 15.52 -11.45 19.45
C ASP A 428 15.59 -9.94 19.20
N SER A 429 15.36 -9.13 20.24
CA SER A 429 15.53 -7.68 20.21
C SER A 429 16.97 -7.26 19.91
N ALA A 430 17.97 -8.01 20.40
CA ALA A 430 19.38 -7.79 20.05
C ALA A 430 19.67 -8.07 18.58
N ALA A 431 19.12 -9.16 18.03
CA ALA A 431 19.22 -9.45 16.61
C ALA A 431 18.61 -8.30 15.80
N TYR A 432 17.37 -7.90 16.12
CA TYR A 432 16.69 -6.82 15.43
C TYR A 432 17.44 -5.48 15.52
N ALA A 433 17.94 -5.10 16.70
CA ALA A 433 18.73 -3.88 16.87
C ALA A 433 20.04 -3.91 16.05
N LEU A 434 20.69 -5.07 15.92
CA LEU A 434 21.86 -5.24 15.06
C LEU A 434 21.51 -5.08 13.57
N GLY A 435 20.34 -5.56 13.13
CA GLY A 435 19.83 -5.31 11.79
C GLY A 435 19.58 -3.83 11.50
N ARG A 436 19.00 -3.10 12.47
CA ARG A 436 18.78 -1.64 12.39
C ARG A 436 20.11 -0.87 12.28
N ILE A 437 21.15 -1.33 12.96
CA ILE A 437 22.50 -0.75 12.83
C ILE A 437 23.07 -0.98 11.43
N CYS A 438 22.89 -2.18 10.86
CA CYS A 438 23.37 -2.51 9.51
C CYS A 438 22.72 -1.62 8.44
N GLU A 439 21.44 -1.32 8.62
CA GLU A 439 20.63 -0.48 7.75
C GLU A 439 21.00 1.02 7.89
N ALA A 440 20.96 1.56 9.12
CA ALA A 440 20.95 3.00 9.34
C ALA A 440 22.32 3.64 9.64
N VAL A 441 23.29 2.88 10.16
CA VAL A 441 24.63 3.42 10.51
C VAL A 441 25.74 2.64 9.81
N PRO A 442 25.72 2.62 8.47
CA PRO A 442 26.60 1.80 7.66
C PRO A 442 28.09 2.05 7.89
N SER A 443 28.48 3.30 8.21
CA SER A 443 29.87 3.69 8.45
C SER A 443 30.47 3.20 9.78
N ALA A 444 29.62 2.81 10.73
CA ALA A 444 30.06 2.36 12.05
C ALA A 444 30.62 0.93 12.07
N LEU A 445 30.30 0.13 11.05
CA LEU A 445 30.67 -1.29 10.96
C LEU A 445 31.96 -1.48 10.18
N ASP A 446 33.05 -1.81 10.88
CA ASP A 446 34.32 -2.18 10.27
C ASP A 446 34.29 -3.63 9.79
N ALA A 447 34.61 -3.84 8.50
CA ALA A 447 34.59 -5.14 7.85
C ALA A 447 35.55 -6.18 8.47
N GLN A 448 36.64 -5.76 9.12
CA GLN A 448 37.62 -6.68 9.69
C GLN A 448 37.33 -6.97 11.16
N GLN A 449 36.89 -5.97 11.92
CA GLN A 449 36.71 -6.08 13.37
C GLN A 449 35.30 -6.53 13.74
N HIS A 450 34.27 -6.03 13.05
CA HIS A 450 32.88 -6.18 13.48
C HIS A 450 32.11 -7.23 12.67
N LEU A 451 32.43 -7.39 11.39
CA LEU A 451 31.69 -8.29 10.51
C LEU A 451 31.79 -9.78 10.92
N PRO A 452 32.97 -10.36 11.23
CA PRO A 452 33.03 -11.77 11.64
C PRO A 452 32.22 -12.12 12.90
N PRO A 453 32.31 -11.36 14.03
CA PRO A 453 31.52 -11.67 15.21
C PRO A 453 30.02 -11.43 15.00
N LEU A 454 29.64 -10.44 14.18
CA LEU A 454 28.24 -10.17 13.85
C LEU A 454 27.60 -11.31 13.06
N ILE A 455 28.24 -11.74 11.96
CA ILE A 455 27.81 -12.91 11.18
C ILE A 455 27.71 -14.14 12.06
N GLY A 456 28.73 -14.40 12.89
CA GLY A 456 28.74 -15.53 13.81
C GLY A 456 27.57 -15.52 14.79
N ALA A 457 27.29 -14.37 15.41
CA ALA A 457 26.20 -14.24 16.37
C ALA A 457 24.82 -14.43 15.71
N LEU A 458 24.60 -13.85 14.53
CA LEU A 458 23.34 -13.96 13.79
C LEU A 458 23.07 -15.40 13.31
N PHE A 459 24.06 -16.08 12.75
CA PHE A 459 23.91 -17.49 12.34
C PHE A 459 23.74 -18.43 13.54
N ASN A 460 24.42 -18.17 14.66
CA ASN A 460 24.20 -18.93 15.90
C ASN A 460 22.79 -18.71 16.45
N GLY A 461 22.29 -17.47 16.43
CA GLY A 461 20.91 -17.13 16.79
C GLY A 461 19.90 -17.92 15.96
N LEU A 462 20.04 -17.85 14.63
CA LEU A 462 19.22 -18.57 13.66
C LEU A 462 19.25 -20.10 13.88
N ALA A 463 20.41 -20.66 14.22
CA ALA A 463 20.55 -22.08 14.53
C ALA A 463 19.98 -22.46 15.90
N SER A 464 19.85 -21.52 16.84
CA SER A 464 19.49 -21.82 18.23
C SER A 464 17.99 -21.99 18.46
N ASN A 465 17.15 -21.11 17.91
CA ASN A 465 15.71 -21.11 18.17
C ASN A 465 14.93 -20.54 16.96
N PRO A 466 13.91 -21.25 16.43
CA PRO A 466 13.08 -20.75 15.33
C PRO A 466 12.44 -19.39 15.59
N LYS A 467 12.12 -19.02 16.85
CA LYS A 467 11.55 -17.70 17.17
C LYS A 467 12.48 -16.53 16.78
N MET A 468 13.79 -16.74 16.77
CA MET A 468 14.77 -15.72 16.37
C MET A 468 14.96 -15.62 14.86
N ALA A 469 14.27 -16.46 14.08
CA ALA A 469 14.48 -16.57 12.64
C ALA A 469 14.25 -15.25 11.93
N ALA A 470 13.11 -14.59 12.20
CA ALA A 470 12.72 -13.36 11.54
C ALA A 470 13.78 -12.27 11.75
N SER A 471 14.14 -11.97 13.00
CA SER A 471 15.11 -10.93 13.35
C SER A 471 16.53 -11.25 12.85
N CYS A 472 16.98 -12.50 12.98
CA CYS A 472 18.31 -12.90 12.49
C CYS A 472 18.38 -12.84 10.96
N CYS A 473 17.36 -13.34 10.26
CA CYS A 473 17.31 -13.33 8.80
C CYS A 473 17.24 -11.90 8.26
N TRP A 474 16.35 -11.06 8.82
CA TRP A 474 16.26 -9.65 8.43
C TRP A 474 17.59 -8.92 8.60
N SER A 475 18.26 -9.14 9.74
CA SER A 475 19.58 -8.55 9.99
C SER A 475 20.66 -9.07 9.04
N LEU A 476 20.62 -10.36 8.68
CA LEU A 476 21.53 -10.94 7.71
C LEU A 476 21.31 -10.39 6.29
N MET A 477 20.07 -10.08 5.91
CA MET A 477 19.76 -9.43 4.62
C MET A 477 20.33 -8.01 4.57
N ASN A 478 20.05 -7.19 5.59
CA ASN A 478 20.62 -5.83 5.67
C ASN A 478 22.16 -5.84 5.70
N LEU A 479 22.74 -6.83 6.39
CA LEU A 479 24.18 -7.05 6.39
C LEU A 479 24.70 -7.42 4.99
N ALA A 480 23.99 -8.28 4.26
CA ALA A 480 24.37 -8.66 2.90
C ALA A 480 24.34 -7.47 1.93
N ASP A 481 23.27 -6.68 1.97
CA ASP A 481 23.12 -5.47 1.16
C ASP A 481 24.21 -4.43 1.51
N ARG A 482 24.50 -4.26 2.80
CA ARG A 482 25.52 -3.32 3.26
C ARG A 482 26.92 -3.64 2.73
N PHE A 483 27.29 -4.92 2.74
CA PHE A 483 28.63 -5.38 2.41
C PHE A 483 28.76 -5.93 0.97
N ALA A 484 27.79 -5.63 0.10
CA ALA A 484 27.77 -6.04 -1.31
C ALA A 484 28.98 -5.50 -2.12
N GLY A 485 29.49 -4.32 -1.75
CA GLY A 485 30.55 -3.63 -2.49
C GLY A 485 30.02 -2.82 -3.67
N GLU A 486 30.93 -2.29 -4.51
CA GLU A 486 30.54 -1.58 -5.73
C GLU A 486 30.06 -2.54 -6.83
N PRO A 487 29.11 -2.14 -7.70
CA PRO A 487 28.68 -2.95 -8.83
C PRO A 487 29.86 -3.43 -9.69
N GLY A 488 29.95 -4.75 -9.92
CA GLY A 488 31.03 -5.36 -10.70
C GLY A 488 32.33 -5.63 -9.92
N CYS A 489 32.36 -5.47 -8.59
CA CYS A 489 33.53 -5.78 -7.78
C CYS A 489 33.95 -7.27 -7.85
N GLN A 490 35.26 -7.52 -7.85
CA GLN A 490 35.80 -8.89 -7.87
C GLN A 490 35.75 -9.57 -6.51
N THR A 491 35.82 -8.83 -5.43
CA THR A 491 35.76 -9.33 -4.05
C THR A 491 35.06 -8.28 -3.19
N ASN A 492 34.34 -8.73 -2.17
CA ASN A 492 33.71 -7.86 -1.18
C ASN A 492 33.94 -8.42 0.24
N PRO A 493 33.61 -7.67 1.31
CA PRO A 493 33.79 -8.14 2.68
C PRO A 493 33.05 -9.45 3.03
N LEU A 494 32.04 -9.85 2.25
CA LEU A 494 31.31 -11.12 2.44
C LEU A 494 31.99 -12.30 1.77
N SER A 495 32.83 -12.10 0.74
CA SER A 495 33.52 -13.17 0.01
C SER A 495 34.21 -14.21 0.93
N PRO A 496 34.93 -13.83 2.01
CA PRO A 496 35.56 -14.80 2.92
C PRO A 496 34.56 -15.64 3.72
N HIS A 497 33.33 -15.14 3.90
CA HIS A 497 32.29 -15.75 4.72
C HIS A 497 31.23 -16.48 3.88
N PHE A 498 31.13 -16.17 2.58
CA PHE A 498 30.07 -16.62 1.68
C PHE A 498 29.83 -18.13 1.72
N ALA A 499 30.89 -18.94 1.57
CA ALA A 499 30.79 -20.40 1.56
C ALA A 499 30.19 -20.95 2.87
N GLN A 500 30.61 -20.43 4.01
CA GLN A 500 30.12 -20.84 5.32
C GLN A 500 28.67 -20.38 5.55
N SER A 501 28.34 -19.16 5.12
CA SER A 501 26.98 -18.61 5.21
C SER A 501 25.98 -19.45 4.40
N VAL A 502 26.30 -19.75 3.13
CA VAL A 502 25.47 -20.62 2.28
C VAL A 502 25.28 -21.99 2.91
N GLN A 503 26.35 -22.61 3.40
CA GLN A 503 26.26 -23.91 4.07
C GLN A 503 25.35 -23.86 5.30
N SER A 504 25.44 -22.80 6.11
CA SER A 504 24.64 -22.66 7.32
C SER A 504 23.14 -22.49 7.00
N LEU A 505 22.80 -21.69 5.99
CA LEU A 505 21.41 -21.50 5.52
C LEU A 505 20.81 -22.81 4.97
N LEU A 506 21.60 -23.56 4.20
CA LEU A 506 21.18 -24.86 3.68
C LEU A 506 20.95 -25.90 4.78
N GLN A 507 21.73 -25.85 5.87
CA GLN A 507 21.53 -26.72 7.03
C GLN A 507 20.30 -26.34 7.85
N VAL A 508 20.08 -25.04 8.06
CA VAL A 508 18.91 -24.53 8.80
C VAL A 508 17.60 -24.94 8.11
N THR A 509 17.54 -24.86 6.79
CA THR A 509 16.36 -25.26 5.99
C THR A 509 16.05 -26.76 6.03
N GLU A 510 17.04 -27.61 6.38
CA GLU A 510 16.88 -29.07 6.50
C GLU A 510 16.53 -29.54 7.92
N ARG A 511 16.45 -28.63 8.90
CA ARG A 511 16.12 -28.99 10.27
C ARG A 511 14.72 -29.60 10.37
N ALA A 512 14.59 -30.60 11.26
CA ALA A 512 13.32 -31.26 11.52
C ALA A 512 12.30 -30.35 12.25
N ASP A 513 12.79 -29.41 13.04
CA ASP A 513 12.01 -28.40 13.77
C ASP A 513 11.88 -27.07 13.01
N ALA A 514 12.41 -26.98 11.79
CA ALA A 514 12.18 -25.81 10.95
C ALA A 514 10.70 -25.77 10.54
N ASP A 515 10.00 -24.78 11.07
CA ASP A 515 8.70 -24.40 10.57
C ASP A 515 8.84 -23.74 9.19
N ASN A 516 7.69 -23.42 8.60
CA ASN A 516 7.66 -22.85 7.26
C ASN A 516 8.28 -21.43 7.25
N THR A 517 7.99 -20.64 8.29
CA THR A 517 8.52 -19.29 8.49
C THR A 517 10.05 -19.26 8.49
N LEU A 518 10.70 -20.15 9.25
CA LEU A 518 12.16 -20.26 9.28
C LEU A 518 12.72 -20.64 7.91
N ARG A 519 12.07 -21.56 7.18
CA ARG A 519 12.54 -21.97 5.84
C ARG A 519 12.45 -20.83 4.84
N THR A 520 11.31 -20.13 4.78
CA THR A 520 11.09 -18.99 3.89
C THR A 520 12.11 -17.90 4.17
N ALA A 521 12.25 -17.48 5.44
CA ALA A 521 13.21 -16.46 5.84
C ALA A 521 14.66 -16.86 5.51
N ALA A 522 15.04 -18.12 5.72
CA ALA A 522 16.39 -18.59 5.38
C ALA A 522 16.67 -18.59 3.87
N TYR A 523 15.66 -18.90 3.03
CA TYR A 523 15.80 -18.80 1.58
C TYR A 523 15.83 -17.35 1.09
N GLU A 524 15.14 -16.42 1.76
CA GLU A 524 15.25 -14.99 1.50
C GLU A 524 16.64 -14.45 1.80
N VAL A 525 17.23 -14.85 2.94
CA VAL A 525 18.65 -14.52 3.23
C VAL A 525 19.56 -15.09 2.16
N LEU A 526 19.33 -16.34 1.73
CA LEU A 526 20.13 -16.96 0.68
C LEU A 526 20.01 -16.18 -0.65
N ASN A 527 18.81 -15.71 -0.99
CA ASN A 527 18.56 -14.86 -2.15
C ASN A 527 19.37 -13.55 -2.04
N SER A 528 19.28 -12.82 -0.92
CA SER A 528 20.04 -11.58 -0.70
C SER A 528 21.56 -11.81 -0.78
N PHE A 529 22.08 -12.88 -0.17
CA PHE A 529 23.51 -13.22 -0.29
C PHE A 529 23.93 -13.49 -1.74
N VAL A 530 23.11 -14.21 -2.52
CA VAL A 530 23.40 -14.49 -3.93
C VAL A 530 23.42 -13.22 -4.77
N ASN A 531 22.43 -12.34 -4.62
CA ASN A 531 22.38 -11.07 -5.36
C ASN A 531 23.58 -10.17 -5.06
N ASN A 532 24.04 -10.17 -3.80
CA ASN A 532 25.17 -9.36 -3.32
C ASN A 532 26.53 -10.08 -3.42
N ALA A 533 26.62 -11.22 -4.10
CA ALA A 533 27.87 -11.97 -4.22
C ALA A 533 28.89 -11.25 -5.14
N ALA A 534 30.16 -11.15 -4.75
CA ALA A 534 31.22 -10.61 -5.61
C ALA A 534 31.67 -11.62 -6.68
N GLY A 535 32.47 -11.16 -7.66
CA GLY A 535 32.94 -11.99 -8.78
C GLY A 535 33.66 -13.27 -8.37
N ASP A 536 34.46 -13.24 -7.29
CA ASP A 536 35.17 -14.40 -6.73
C ASP A 536 34.26 -15.48 -6.14
N SER A 537 33.01 -15.14 -5.84
CA SER A 537 32.00 -16.03 -5.25
C SER A 537 31.07 -16.67 -6.29
N VAL A 538 31.12 -16.22 -7.56
CA VAL A 538 30.32 -16.78 -8.67
C VAL A 538 30.50 -18.29 -8.87
N PRO A 539 31.70 -18.88 -8.74
CA PRO A 539 31.84 -20.33 -8.81
C PRO A 539 31.03 -21.08 -7.73
N LEU A 540 30.94 -20.51 -6.52
CA LEU A 540 30.14 -21.06 -5.43
C LEU A 540 28.65 -20.91 -5.69
N VAL A 541 28.22 -19.81 -6.31
CA VAL A 541 26.84 -19.61 -6.78
C VAL A 541 26.44 -20.69 -7.81
N ASN A 542 27.35 -21.03 -8.71
CA ASN A 542 27.14 -22.12 -9.69
C ASN A 542 27.12 -23.52 -9.05
N GLU A 543 27.81 -23.74 -7.93
CA GLU A 543 27.64 -24.98 -7.15
C GLU A 543 26.29 -25.01 -6.43
N LEU A 544 25.89 -23.87 -5.84
CA LEU A 544 24.61 -23.71 -5.16
C LEU A 544 23.42 -23.97 -6.09
N SER A 545 23.49 -23.51 -7.35
CA SER A 545 22.41 -23.72 -8.33
C SER A 545 22.06 -25.19 -8.51
N ASN A 546 23.06 -26.08 -8.50
CA ASN A 546 22.83 -27.52 -8.61
C ASN A 546 22.08 -28.09 -7.39
N VAL A 547 22.40 -27.59 -6.19
CA VAL A 547 21.75 -27.98 -4.94
C VAL A 547 20.30 -27.52 -4.91
N ILE A 548 20.04 -26.25 -5.27
CA ILE A 548 18.69 -25.69 -5.27
C ILE A 548 17.81 -26.36 -6.33
N LEU A 549 18.36 -26.66 -7.52
CA LEU A 549 17.64 -27.41 -8.55
C LEU A 549 17.28 -28.83 -8.07
N GLU A 550 18.20 -29.54 -7.42
CA GLU A 550 17.90 -30.86 -6.86
C GLU A 550 16.80 -30.79 -5.78
N ARG A 551 16.81 -29.75 -4.94
CA ARG A 551 15.76 -29.52 -3.95
C ARG A 551 14.41 -29.22 -4.61
N LEU A 552 14.40 -28.41 -5.66
CA LEU A 552 13.18 -28.12 -6.42
C LEU A 552 12.61 -29.38 -7.07
N GLU A 553 13.45 -30.16 -7.76
CA GLU A 553 13.07 -31.45 -8.37
C GLU A 553 12.47 -32.42 -7.33
N LYS A 554 13.07 -32.49 -6.12
CA LYS A 554 12.53 -33.31 -5.01
C LYS A 554 11.19 -32.81 -4.49
N SER A 555 11.01 -31.49 -4.40
CA SER A 555 9.74 -30.89 -3.92
C SER A 555 8.55 -31.31 -4.77
N MET A 556 8.75 -31.47 -6.08
CA MET A 556 7.70 -31.88 -7.00
C MET A 556 7.19 -33.31 -6.73
N ALA A 557 8.06 -34.20 -6.26
CA ALA A 557 7.67 -35.56 -5.86
C ALA A 557 6.82 -35.57 -4.58
N LEU A 558 6.84 -34.49 -3.78
CA LEU A 558 6.00 -34.33 -2.60
C LEU A 558 4.57 -33.92 -2.96
N GLN A 559 4.31 -33.46 -4.19
CA GLN A 559 2.97 -33.06 -4.63
C GLN A 559 1.95 -34.20 -4.48
N SER A 560 2.35 -35.46 -4.71
CA SER A 560 1.48 -36.62 -4.53
C SER A 560 1.17 -36.97 -3.07
N GLN A 561 1.88 -36.34 -2.12
CA GLN A 561 1.74 -36.58 -0.68
C GLN A 561 0.86 -35.51 0.00
N VAL A 562 0.44 -34.47 -0.72
CA VAL A 562 -0.45 -33.42 -0.20
C VAL A 562 -1.84 -34.01 0.07
N VAL A 563 -2.28 -33.99 1.33
CA VAL A 563 -3.60 -34.52 1.72
C VAL A 563 -4.56 -33.41 2.13
N ASN A 564 -4.07 -32.37 2.77
CA ASN A 564 -4.86 -31.26 3.28
C ASN A 564 -4.40 -29.90 2.71
N VAL A 565 -5.09 -28.82 3.07
CA VAL A 565 -4.79 -27.46 2.58
C VAL A 565 -3.49 -26.92 3.16
N GLU A 566 -3.14 -27.26 4.39
CA GLU A 566 -1.91 -26.83 5.07
C GLU A 566 -0.66 -27.46 4.43
N ASP A 567 -0.73 -28.75 4.08
CA ASP A 567 0.31 -29.46 3.31
C ASP A 567 0.51 -28.78 1.94
N LYS A 568 -0.60 -28.37 1.30
CA LYS A 568 -0.57 -27.67 0.01
C LYS A 568 0.16 -26.33 0.17
N LEU A 569 -0.25 -25.49 1.13
CA LEU A 569 0.35 -24.16 1.34
C LEU A 569 1.83 -24.26 1.67
N THR A 570 2.21 -25.18 2.56
CA THR A 570 3.62 -25.41 2.94
C THR A 570 4.47 -25.81 1.73
N LEU A 571 3.94 -26.68 0.87
CA LEU A 571 4.65 -27.09 -0.34
C LEU A 571 4.78 -25.94 -1.34
N GLU A 572 3.72 -25.16 -1.53
CA GLU A 572 3.70 -24.00 -2.43
C GLU A 572 4.70 -22.92 -1.97
N GLU A 573 4.76 -22.61 -0.68
CA GLU A 573 5.73 -21.66 -0.11
C GLU A 573 7.18 -22.13 -0.27
N MET A 574 7.43 -23.43 -0.06
CA MET A 574 8.76 -24.00 -0.31
C MET A 574 9.16 -23.93 -1.79
N GLN A 575 8.25 -24.27 -2.70
CA GLN A 575 8.48 -24.19 -4.15
C GLN A 575 8.72 -22.74 -4.61
N THR A 576 7.96 -21.81 -4.06
CA THR A 576 8.11 -20.35 -4.28
C THR A 576 9.49 -19.88 -3.83
N SER A 577 9.90 -20.24 -2.60
CA SER A 577 11.21 -19.88 -2.06
C SER A 577 12.37 -20.44 -2.89
N LEU A 578 12.29 -21.71 -3.31
CA LEU A 578 13.30 -22.35 -4.15
C LEU A 578 13.37 -21.70 -5.55
N ALA A 579 12.23 -21.39 -6.17
CA ALA A 579 12.16 -20.69 -7.45
C ALA A 579 12.74 -19.27 -7.35
N SER A 580 12.49 -18.58 -6.24
CA SER A 580 13.05 -17.25 -5.94
C SER A 580 14.57 -17.28 -5.84
N VAL A 581 15.15 -18.28 -5.17
CA VAL A 581 16.62 -18.44 -5.13
C VAL A 581 17.19 -18.79 -6.52
N ILE A 582 16.49 -19.60 -7.33
CA ILE A 582 16.90 -19.87 -8.72
C ILE A 582 16.91 -18.57 -9.53
N MET A 583 15.90 -17.72 -9.38
CA MET A 583 15.83 -16.41 -10.03
C MET A 583 17.04 -15.54 -9.66
N ALA A 584 17.38 -15.44 -8.38
CA ALA A 584 18.55 -14.71 -7.89
C ALA A 584 19.86 -15.23 -8.50
N ILE A 585 20.00 -16.55 -8.61
CA ILE A 585 21.16 -17.20 -9.24
C ILE A 585 21.25 -16.83 -10.71
N ILE A 586 20.13 -16.86 -11.45
CA ILE A 586 20.09 -16.47 -12.87
C ILE A 586 20.51 -15.01 -13.04
N GLN A 587 19.94 -14.11 -12.23
CA GLN A 587 20.25 -12.68 -12.26
C GLN A 587 21.73 -12.42 -11.93
N ARG A 588 22.29 -13.16 -10.97
CA ARG A 588 23.69 -13.00 -10.59
C ARG A 588 24.68 -13.54 -11.62
N MET A 589 24.35 -14.67 -12.24
CA MET A 589 25.21 -15.33 -13.24
C MET A 589 25.09 -14.72 -14.64
N GLU A 590 24.00 -13.99 -14.94
CA GLU A 590 23.74 -13.38 -16.24
C GLU A 590 24.00 -14.40 -17.38
N SER A 591 24.86 -14.08 -18.34
CA SER A 591 25.18 -14.96 -19.47
C SER A 591 25.86 -16.28 -19.08
N ASP A 592 26.47 -16.38 -17.89
CA ASP A 592 27.18 -17.59 -17.44
C ASP A 592 26.22 -18.72 -17.05
N ILE A 593 24.91 -18.45 -16.97
CA ILE A 593 23.89 -19.47 -16.69
C ILE A 593 23.64 -20.42 -17.88
N ARG A 594 24.12 -20.07 -19.08
CA ARG A 594 23.90 -20.82 -20.34
C ARG A 594 24.11 -22.34 -20.22
N PRO A 595 25.16 -22.87 -19.56
CA PRO A 595 25.36 -24.32 -19.44
C PRO A 595 24.29 -25.05 -18.61
N GLN A 596 23.60 -24.34 -17.71
CA GLN A 596 22.57 -24.91 -16.84
C GLN A 596 21.14 -24.56 -17.28
N ALA A 597 20.98 -23.62 -18.21
CA ALA A 597 19.69 -23.11 -18.64
C ALA A 597 18.68 -24.20 -19.07
N ASP A 598 19.13 -25.25 -19.77
CA ASP A 598 18.26 -26.34 -20.20
C ASP A 598 17.65 -27.09 -18.99
N ARG A 599 18.47 -27.38 -17.97
CA ARG A 599 18.02 -28.05 -16.74
C ARG A 599 17.07 -27.17 -15.95
N ILE A 600 17.37 -25.88 -15.83
CA ILE A 600 16.53 -24.92 -15.12
C ILE A 600 15.15 -24.82 -15.80
N MET A 601 15.13 -24.58 -17.12
CA MET A 601 13.87 -24.51 -17.87
C MET A 601 13.07 -25.81 -17.77
N GLN A 602 13.73 -26.96 -17.86
CA GLN A 602 13.05 -28.24 -17.66
C GLN A 602 12.42 -28.36 -16.27
N ALA A 603 13.13 -27.97 -15.20
CA ALA A 603 12.60 -28.01 -13.85
C ALA A 603 11.42 -27.05 -13.65
N LEU A 604 11.52 -25.81 -14.14
CA LEU A 604 10.46 -24.80 -14.04
C LEU A 604 9.19 -25.18 -14.83
N LEU A 605 9.34 -25.71 -16.05
CA LEU A 605 8.19 -26.16 -16.85
C LEU A 605 7.52 -27.41 -16.25
N ASN A 606 8.31 -28.34 -15.72
CA ASN A 606 7.75 -29.50 -15.02
C ASN A 606 6.99 -29.03 -13.77
N LEU A 607 7.52 -28.06 -13.03
CA LEU A 607 6.86 -27.48 -11.86
C LEU A 607 5.50 -26.91 -12.25
N LEU A 608 5.44 -26.02 -13.25
CA LEU A 608 4.19 -25.46 -13.77
C LEU A 608 3.17 -26.54 -14.17
N SER A 609 3.64 -27.64 -14.77
CA SER A 609 2.79 -28.76 -15.18
C SER A 609 2.21 -29.55 -14.02
N SER A 610 2.85 -29.52 -12.85
CA SER A 610 2.47 -30.28 -11.66
C SER A 610 1.54 -29.52 -10.70
N LEU A 611 1.38 -28.21 -10.90
CA LEU A 611 0.66 -27.34 -9.96
C LEU A 611 -0.87 -27.53 -10.04
N PRO A 612 -1.57 -27.48 -8.90
CA PRO A 612 -3.03 -27.46 -8.87
C PRO A 612 -3.58 -26.11 -9.37
N PRO A 613 -4.88 -26.06 -9.75
CA PRO A 613 -5.54 -24.78 -10.00
C PRO A 613 -5.46 -23.86 -8.78
N LYS A 614 -5.31 -22.55 -9.01
CA LYS A 614 -5.22 -21.51 -7.95
C LYS A 614 -4.03 -21.74 -7.01
N SER A 615 -2.84 -21.78 -7.59
CA SER A 615 -1.55 -21.83 -6.90
C SER A 615 -0.86 -20.47 -7.03
N SER A 616 -0.12 -20.04 -6.01
CA SER A 616 0.71 -18.81 -6.03
C SER A 616 2.09 -19.01 -6.66
N VAL A 617 2.54 -20.27 -6.80
CA VAL A 617 3.86 -20.63 -7.35
C VAL A 617 4.12 -20.11 -8.79
N PRO A 618 3.13 -20.08 -9.71
CA PRO A 618 3.36 -19.65 -11.09
C PRO A 618 3.97 -18.25 -11.21
N ASP A 619 3.62 -17.32 -10.32
CA ASP A 619 4.10 -15.93 -10.39
C ASP A 619 5.63 -15.86 -10.27
N THR A 620 6.20 -16.58 -9.30
CA THR A 620 7.66 -16.62 -9.10
C THR A 620 8.36 -17.43 -10.18
N VAL A 621 7.73 -18.50 -10.66
CA VAL A 621 8.28 -19.29 -11.78
C VAL A 621 8.33 -18.46 -13.06
N PHE A 622 7.31 -17.64 -13.32
CA PHE A 622 7.25 -16.76 -14.48
C PHE A 622 8.32 -15.68 -14.39
N ALA A 623 8.53 -15.07 -13.23
CA ALA A 623 9.62 -14.12 -13.00
C ALA A 623 11.01 -14.76 -13.20
N ALA A 624 11.20 -16.01 -12.75
CA ALA A 624 12.43 -16.76 -13.01
C ALA A 624 12.63 -17.05 -14.50
N ILE A 625 11.57 -17.42 -15.24
CA ILE A 625 11.62 -17.62 -16.70
C ILE A 625 11.94 -16.31 -17.42
N GLY A 626 11.37 -15.18 -16.98
CA GLY A 626 11.70 -13.85 -17.50
C GLY A 626 13.18 -13.52 -17.34
N SER A 627 13.73 -13.78 -16.14
CA SER A 627 15.16 -13.61 -15.88
C SER A 627 16.04 -14.51 -16.78
N ILE A 628 15.61 -15.74 -17.08
CA ILE A 628 16.30 -16.62 -18.05
C ILE A 628 16.22 -16.06 -19.46
N ALA A 629 15.05 -15.53 -19.87
CA ALA A 629 14.89 -14.92 -21.19
C ALA A 629 15.86 -13.75 -21.36
N THR A 630 15.96 -12.86 -20.37
CA THR A 630 16.92 -11.76 -20.37
C THR A 630 18.38 -12.23 -20.42
N ALA A 631 18.74 -13.26 -19.65
CA ALA A 631 20.11 -13.77 -19.60
C ALA A 631 20.57 -14.48 -20.90
N LEU A 632 19.64 -15.14 -21.61
CA LEU A 632 19.93 -15.90 -22.82
C LEU A 632 19.74 -15.08 -24.11
N GLU A 633 18.89 -14.05 -24.07
CA GLU A 633 18.47 -13.24 -25.21
C GLU A 633 17.92 -14.15 -26.34
N GLU A 634 18.46 -14.05 -27.56
CA GLU A 634 18.00 -14.82 -28.73
C GLU A 634 18.04 -16.35 -28.49
N ASP A 635 18.97 -16.85 -27.67
CA ASP A 635 19.10 -18.28 -27.36
C ASP A 635 17.90 -18.85 -26.58
N PHE A 636 17.06 -18.00 -26.00
CA PHE A 636 15.82 -18.43 -25.33
C PHE A 636 14.77 -18.99 -26.30
N GLN A 637 14.86 -18.66 -27.59
CA GLN A 637 13.89 -19.07 -28.62
C GLN A 637 13.61 -20.58 -28.61
N LYS A 638 14.60 -21.42 -28.30
CA LYS A 638 14.46 -22.88 -28.26
C LYS A 638 13.42 -23.39 -27.24
N TYR A 639 13.08 -22.60 -26.22
CA TYR A 639 12.09 -22.98 -25.21
C TYR A 639 10.68 -22.48 -25.51
N MET A 640 10.50 -21.56 -26.45
CA MET A 640 9.21 -20.91 -26.72
C MET A 640 8.11 -21.88 -27.13
N GLU A 641 8.44 -22.94 -27.87
CA GLU A 641 7.47 -23.96 -28.27
C GLU A 641 6.87 -24.68 -27.05
N ALA A 642 7.72 -25.04 -26.07
CA ALA A 642 7.29 -25.73 -24.86
C ALA A 642 6.65 -24.77 -23.83
N PHE A 643 7.12 -23.52 -23.76
CA PHE A 643 6.67 -22.55 -22.76
C PHE A 643 5.38 -21.81 -23.15
N SER A 644 5.20 -21.49 -24.43
CA SER A 644 4.08 -20.66 -24.90
C SER A 644 2.68 -21.11 -24.46
N PRO A 645 2.34 -22.42 -24.34
CA PRO A 645 1.03 -22.83 -23.82
C PRO A 645 0.75 -22.36 -22.39
N PHE A 646 1.78 -22.34 -21.53
CA PHE A 646 1.65 -21.86 -20.14
C PHE A 646 1.42 -20.35 -20.11
N LEU A 647 2.19 -19.61 -20.92
CA LEU A 647 2.05 -18.17 -21.05
C LEU A 647 0.66 -17.77 -21.58
N TYR A 648 0.16 -18.45 -22.62
CA TYR A 648 -1.18 -18.18 -23.14
C TYR A 648 -2.28 -18.51 -22.15
N ASN A 649 -2.13 -19.58 -21.35
CA ASN A 649 -3.11 -19.90 -20.32
C ASN A 649 -3.16 -18.77 -19.27
N ALA A 650 -2.01 -18.32 -18.78
CA ALA A 650 -1.92 -17.22 -17.82
C ALA A 650 -2.48 -15.90 -18.38
N LEU A 651 -2.14 -15.54 -19.62
CA LEU A 651 -2.67 -14.33 -20.28
C LEU A 651 -4.19 -14.36 -20.43
N ASN A 652 -4.79 -15.54 -20.62
CA ASN A 652 -6.24 -15.66 -20.83
C ASN A 652 -6.99 -16.02 -19.53
N ASN A 653 -6.29 -16.17 -18.39
CA ASN A 653 -6.92 -16.50 -17.12
C ASN A 653 -7.52 -15.25 -16.47
N GLN A 654 -8.76 -14.97 -16.81
CA GLN A 654 -9.45 -13.77 -16.33
C GLN A 654 -9.88 -13.83 -14.86
N GLU A 655 -9.81 -15.00 -14.23
CA GLU A 655 -10.19 -15.19 -12.83
C GLU A 655 -9.08 -14.75 -11.86
N GLU A 656 -7.83 -14.67 -12.33
CA GLU A 656 -6.64 -14.35 -11.53
C GLU A 656 -5.91 -13.12 -12.12
N PRO A 657 -6.33 -11.88 -11.78
CA PRO A 657 -5.76 -10.66 -12.36
C PRO A 657 -4.25 -10.51 -12.15
N ALA A 658 -3.73 -10.94 -11.00
CA ALA A 658 -2.30 -10.85 -10.66
C ALA A 658 -1.44 -11.71 -11.60
N LEU A 659 -1.82 -12.96 -11.82
CA LEU A 659 -1.15 -13.86 -12.75
C LEU A 659 -1.20 -13.33 -14.20
N CYS A 660 -2.33 -12.74 -14.59
CA CYS A 660 -2.47 -12.11 -15.90
C CYS A 660 -1.52 -10.91 -16.05
N SER A 661 -1.41 -10.06 -15.01
CA SER A 661 -0.45 -8.94 -14.96
C SER A 661 1.00 -9.42 -15.11
N MET A 662 1.39 -10.46 -14.35
CA MET A 662 2.71 -11.08 -14.45
C MET A 662 2.98 -11.63 -15.86
N ALA A 663 1.99 -12.29 -16.47
CA ALA A 663 2.10 -12.83 -17.82
C ALA A 663 2.27 -11.71 -18.87
N ILE A 664 1.64 -10.54 -18.70
CA ILE A 664 1.82 -9.37 -19.57
C ILE A 664 3.25 -8.82 -19.44
N GLY A 665 3.76 -8.72 -18.20
CA GLY A 665 5.16 -8.35 -17.95
C GLY A 665 6.13 -9.30 -18.66
N LEU A 666 5.89 -10.61 -18.54
CA LEU A 666 6.72 -11.64 -19.16
C LEU A 666 6.68 -11.61 -20.70
N VAL A 667 5.55 -11.25 -21.32
CA VAL A 667 5.51 -10.99 -22.77
C VAL A 667 6.47 -9.85 -23.13
N SER A 668 6.50 -8.79 -22.32
CA SER A 668 7.39 -7.64 -22.53
C SER A 668 8.86 -8.07 -22.42
N ASP A 669 9.23 -8.84 -21.38
CA ASP A 669 10.60 -9.37 -21.23
C ASP A 669 11.02 -10.27 -22.40
N ILE A 670 10.12 -11.16 -22.84
CA ILE A 670 10.34 -12.05 -23.99
C ILE A 670 10.51 -11.24 -25.28
N THR A 671 9.67 -10.24 -25.52
CA THR A 671 9.77 -9.42 -26.74
C THR A 671 11.08 -8.63 -26.79
N ARG A 672 11.52 -8.07 -25.66
CA ARG A 672 12.83 -7.39 -25.54
C ARG A 672 13.99 -8.36 -25.73
N SER A 673 13.92 -9.56 -25.16
CA SER A 673 15.00 -10.54 -25.17
C SER A 673 15.18 -11.23 -26.52
N LEU A 674 14.09 -11.56 -27.22
CA LEU A 674 14.13 -12.26 -28.51
C LEU A 674 14.25 -11.32 -29.71
N GLY A 675 13.92 -10.04 -29.54
CA GLY A 675 13.87 -9.08 -30.64
C GLY A 675 12.99 -9.60 -31.80
N GLU A 676 13.49 -9.55 -33.02
CA GLU A 676 12.74 -9.96 -34.22
C GLU A 676 12.33 -11.45 -34.21
N ASN A 677 13.03 -12.31 -33.46
CA ASN A 677 12.74 -13.75 -33.37
C ASN A 677 11.41 -14.05 -32.67
N VAL A 678 10.80 -13.07 -31.98
CA VAL A 678 9.50 -13.21 -31.32
C VAL A 678 8.31 -13.15 -32.31
N GLN A 679 8.53 -12.65 -33.53
CA GLN A 679 7.49 -12.39 -34.53
C GLN A 679 6.49 -13.56 -34.74
N PRO A 680 6.88 -14.84 -34.76
CA PRO A 680 5.93 -15.96 -34.93
C PRO A 680 4.90 -16.10 -33.80
N PHE A 681 5.17 -15.54 -32.62
CA PHE A 681 4.32 -15.63 -31.43
C PHE A 681 3.43 -14.40 -31.23
N CYS A 682 3.75 -13.28 -31.89
CA CYS A 682 3.07 -11.99 -31.70
C CYS A 682 1.58 -12.01 -32.03
N ASP A 683 1.14 -12.78 -33.03
CA ASP A 683 -0.30 -12.90 -33.33
C ASP A 683 -1.07 -13.45 -32.13
N ALA A 684 -0.52 -14.44 -31.42
CA ALA A 684 -1.16 -15.00 -30.23
C ALA A 684 -1.14 -14.00 -29.07
N PHE A 685 -0.01 -13.32 -28.84
CA PHE A 685 0.09 -12.26 -27.82
C PHE A 685 -0.91 -11.15 -28.05
N MET A 686 -0.95 -10.58 -29.26
CA MET A 686 -1.86 -9.47 -29.60
C MET A 686 -3.33 -9.87 -29.44
N ASN A 687 -3.70 -11.09 -29.83
CA ASN A 687 -5.07 -11.57 -29.65
C ASN A 687 -5.46 -11.70 -28.17
N SER A 688 -4.59 -12.25 -27.33
CA SER A 688 -4.83 -12.34 -25.88
C SER A 688 -4.92 -10.97 -25.21
N LEU A 689 -3.97 -10.08 -25.50
CA LEU A 689 -3.95 -8.71 -24.96
C LEU A 689 -5.20 -7.92 -25.35
N LEU A 690 -5.62 -7.98 -26.62
CA LEU A 690 -6.84 -7.31 -27.10
C LEU A 690 -8.12 -7.91 -26.50
N ASN A 691 -8.15 -9.22 -26.22
CA ASN A 691 -9.28 -9.85 -25.55
C ASN A 691 -9.40 -9.40 -24.08
N ASN A 692 -8.27 -9.26 -23.38
CA ASN A 692 -8.27 -8.75 -22.00
C ASN A 692 -8.81 -7.31 -21.91
N LEU A 693 -8.49 -6.47 -22.90
CA LEU A 693 -9.03 -5.10 -22.98
C LEU A 693 -10.55 -5.03 -23.19
N ARG A 694 -11.18 -6.10 -23.70
CA ARG A 694 -12.63 -6.19 -23.88
C ARG A 694 -13.37 -6.62 -22.61
N SER A 695 -12.65 -7.14 -21.62
CA SER A 695 -13.24 -7.60 -20.37
C SER A 695 -13.62 -6.40 -19.49
N PRO A 696 -14.89 -6.26 -19.05
CA PRO A 696 -15.28 -5.18 -18.15
C PRO A 696 -14.67 -5.33 -16.75
N GLN A 697 -14.25 -6.54 -16.35
CA GLN A 697 -13.61 -6.79 -15.05
C GLN A 697 -12.12 -6.42 -15.04
N LEU A 698 -11.37 -6.77 -16.09
CA LEU A 698 -9.90 -6.61 -16.14
C LEU A 698 -9.43 -5.36 -16.86
N GLY A 699 -10.28 -4.82 -17.76
CA GLY A 699 -9.88 -3.82 -18.74
C GLY A 699 -9.45 -2.48 -18.18
N ASN A 700 -9.74 -2.19 -16.89
CA ASN A 700 -9.20 -1.01 -16.21
C ASN A 700 -7.90 -1.35 -15.49
N GLN A 701 -7.84 -2.38 -14.65
CA GLN A 701 -6.65 -2.69 -13.85
C GLN A 701 -5.43 -3.06 -14.71
N LEU A 702 -5.61 -3.85 -15.77
CA LEU A 702 -4.50 -4.34 -16.60
C LEU A 702 -4.18 -3.43 -17.79
N LYS A 703 -5.00 -2.39 -18.02
CA LYS A 703 -4.88 -1.54 -19.21
C LYS A 703 -3.48 -0.94 -19.36
N PRO A 704 -2.90 -0.28 -18.34
CA PRO A 704 -1.60 0.38 -18.49
C PRO A 704 -0.51 -0.59 -18.96
N ALA A 705 -0.41 -1.75 -18.32
CA ALA A 705 0.57 -2.78 -18.64
C ALA A 705 0.38 -3.36 -20.06
N ILE A 706 -0.86 -3.58 -20.49
CA ILE A 706 -1.16 -4.04 -21.86
C ILE A 706 -0.70 -3.01 -22.89
N LEU A 707 -0.91 -1.72 -22.62
CA LEU A 707 -0.50 -0.66 -23.55
C LEU A 707 1.02 -0.57 -23.65
N GLN A 708 1.73 -0.61 -22.52
CA GLN A 708 3.19 -0.67 -22.51
C GLN A 708 3.70 -1.87 -23.33
N CYS A 709 3.10 -3.05 -23.14
CA CYS A 709 3.44 -4.27 -23.87
C CYS A 709 3.24 -4.13 -25.39
N PHE A 710 2.25 -3.37 -25.86
CA PHE A 710 2.12 -3.06 -27.29
C PHE A 710 3.33 -2.28 -27.84
N GLY A 711 3.89 -1.36 -27.05
CA GLY A 711 5.12 -0.64 -27.38
C GLY A 711 6.32 -1.58 -27.51
N ASP A 712 6.50 -2.49 -26.55
CA ASP A 712 7.58 -3.48 -26.56
C ASP A 712 7.48 -4.44 -27.76
N ILE A 713 6.27 -4.94 -28.07
CA ILE A 713 6.03 -5.76 -29.27
C ILE A 713 6.35 -4.96 -30.54
N ALA A 714 5.94 -3.70 -30.62
CA ALA A 714 6.20 -2.85 -31.78
C ALA A 714 7.71 -2.66 -31.99
N HIS A 715 8.46 -2.37 -30.93
CA HIS A 715 9.92 -2.30 -30.97
C HIS A 715 10.55 -3.61 -31.46
N ALA A 716 10.09 -4.76 -30.98
CA ALA A 716 10.67 -6.05 -31.31
C ALA A 716 10.46 -6.47 -32.79
N ILE A 717 9.25 -6.26 -33.34
CA ILE A 717 8.91 -6.76 -34.69
C ILE A 717 8.97 -5.69 -35.80
N HIS A 718 9.29 -4.45 -35.44
CA HIS A 718 9.46 -3.33 -36.37
C HIS A 718 8.29 -3.22 -37.37
N GLY A 719 8.58 -3.33 -38.67
CA GLY A 719 7.64 -3.08 -39.75
C GLY A 719 6.53 -4.12 -39.88
N ALA A 720 6.64 -5.27 -39.21
CA ALA A 720 5.57 -6.26 -39.12
C ALA A 720 4.40 -5.78 -38.24
N PHE A 721 4.65 -4.80 -37.36
CA PHE A 721 3.63 -4.21 -36.48
C PHE A 721 2.55 -3.41 -37.24
N GLU A 722 2.77 -3.10 -38.52
CA GLU A 722 1.75 -2.47 -39.40
C GLU A 722 0.40 -3.21 -39.34
N THR A 723 0.43 -4.53 -39.19
CA THR A 723 -0.77 -5.39 -39.09
C THR A 723 -1.68 -4.99 -37.93
N TYR A 724 -1.11 -4.53 -36.81
CA TYR A 724 -1.84 -4.22 -35.58
C TYR A 724 -2.03 -2.73 -35.35
N LEU A 725 -1.22 -1.88 -36.01
CA LEU A 725 -1.14 -0.43 -35.76
C LEU A 725 -2.51 0.24 -35.74
N ALA A 726 -3.40 -0.05 -36.69
CA ALA A 726 -4.71 0.59 -36.75
C ALA A 726 -5.60 0.28 -35.54
N VAL A 727 -5.57 -0.98 -35.07
CA VAL A 727 -6.36 -1.43 -33.91
C VAL A 727 -5.77 -0.86 -32.62
N VAL A 728 -4.44 -0.94 -32.48
CA VAL A 728 -3.73 -0.40 -31.31
C VAL A 728 -3.92 1.11 -31.20
N ALA A 729 -3.77 1.85 -32.30
CA ALA A 729 -4.00 3.29 -32.32
C ALA A 729 -5.41 3.68 -31.86
N GLN A 730 -6.44 2.93 -32.28
CA GLN A 730 -7.81 3.15 -31.83
C GLN A 730 -7.95 2.94 -30.31
N VAL A 731 -7.32 1.90 -29.76
CA VAL A 731 -7.29 1.65 -28.32
C VAL A 731 -6.60 2.78 -27.57
N LEU A 732 -5.44 3.23 -28.04
CA LEU A 732 -4.67 4.34 -27.43
C LEU A 732 -5.46 5.65 -27.44
N GLN A 733 -6.17 5.95 -28.54
CA GLN A 733 -7.04 7.13 -28.63
C GLN A 733 -8.21 7.08 -27.64
N GLN A 734 -8.86 5.92 -27.48
CA GLN A 734 -9.94 5.76 -26.50
C GLN A 734 -9.42 5.88 -25.07
N ALA A 735 -8.25 5.29 -24.78
CA ALA A 735 -7.63 5.36 -23.47
C ALA A 735 -7.19 6.79 -23.11
N GLY A 736 -6.68 7.56 -24.08
CA GLY A 736 -6.25 8.95 -23.89
C GLY A 736 -7.38 9.94 -23.58
N GLN A 737 -8.65 9.56 -23.77
CA GLN A 737 -9.82 10.37 -23.43
C GLN A 737 -10.27 10.20 -21.97
N VAL A 738 -9.72 9.22 -21.25
CA VAL A 738 -10.05 9.00 -19.83
C VAL A 738 -9.51 10.16 -18.99
N THR A 739 -10.40 10.82 -18.25
CA THR A 739 -10.10 11.98 -17.40
C THR A 739 -10.75 11.81 -16.03
N LEU A 740 -10.27 12.57 -15.04
CA LEU A 740 -10.82 12.59 -13.69
C LEU A 740 -12.28 13.06 -13.74
N THR A 741 -13.19 12.26 -13.21
CA THR A 741 -14.62 12.62 -13.08
C THR A 741 -14.96 13.19 -11.71
N THR A 742 -14.09 12.99 -10.72
CA THR A 742 -14.30 13.36 -9.32
C THR A 742 -12.99 13.88 -8.74
N GLU A 743 -13.00 15.09 -8.19
CA GLU A 743 -11.84 15.68 -7.49
C GLU A 743 -11.57 14.93 -6.17
N GLY A 744 -10.30 14.65 -5.85
CA GLY A 744 -9.89 14.03 -4.58
C GLY A 744 -9.80 12.49 -4.56
N ASN A 745 -10.04 11.79 -5.67
CA ASN A 745 -9.81 10.34 -5.75
C ASN A 745 -8.36 10.01 -6.13
N TYR A 746 -7.48 9.87 -5.14
CA TYR A 746 -6.05 9.59 -5.33
C TYR A 746 -5.78 8.29 -6.10
N GLU A 747 -6.51 7.20 -5.83
CA GLU A 747 -6.36 5.93 -6.57
C GLU A 747 -6.65 6.12 -8.07
N MET A 748 -7.67 6.93 -8.40
CA MET A 748 -8.00 7.23 -9.80
C MET A 748 -6.94 8.14 -10.44
N ILE A 749 -6.33 9.06 -9.68
CA ILE A 749 -5.21 9.89 -10.15
C ILE A 749 -4.00 9.02 -10.50
N ASP A 750 -3.62 8.10 -9.62
CA ASP A 750 -2.51 7.17 -9.85
C ASP A 750 -2.78 6.27 -11.05
N TYR A 751 -4.00 5.73 -11.14
CA TYR A 751 -4.44 4.94 -12.29
C TYR A 751 -4.36 5.72 -13.61
N ILE A 752 -4.87 6.96 -13.66
CA ILE A 752 -4.83 7.79 -14.87
C ILE A 752 -3.38 8.12 -15.24
N THR A 753 -2.53 8.37 -14.26
CA THR A 753 -1.11 8.67 -14.49
C THR A 753 -0.39 7.45 -15.08
N SER A 754 -0.59 6.26 -14.51
CA SER A 754 -0.08 5.00 -15.04
C SER A 754 -0.64 4.69 -16.43
N LEU A 755 -1.93 4.93 -16.67
CA LEU A 755 -2.56 4.74 -17.97
C LEU A 755 -1.93 5.63 -19.04
N ARG A 756 -1.70 6.91 -18.74
CA ARG A 756 -1.05 7.86 -19.66
C ARG A 756 0.39 7.49 -19.95
N GLU A 757 1.11 6.96 -18.96
CA GLU A 757 2.47 6.44 -19.14
C GLU A 757 2.48 5.27 -20.12
N GLY A 758 1.62 4.26 -19.90
CA GLY A 758 1.47 3.14 -20.83
C GLY A 758 1.06 3.56 -22.25
N ILE A 759 0.25 4.62 -22.40
CA ILE A 759 -0.08 5.18 -23.73
C ILE A 759 1.14 5.81 -24.39
N MET A 760 1.96 6.56 -23.64
CA MET A 760 3.17 7.19 -24.17
C MET A 760 4.20 6.14 -24.59
N ASP A 761 4.43 5.10 -23.77
CA ASP A 761 5.33 3.99 -24.10
C ASP A 761 4.85 3.22 -25.35
N ALA A 762 3.54 3.00 -25.48
CA ALA A 762 2.97 2.36 -26.67
C ALA A 762 3.24 3.19 -27.95
N TRP A 763 3.04 4.52 -27.87
CA TRP A 763 3.30 5.40 -29.00
C TRP A 763 4.79 5.46 -29.34
N ASP A 764 5.65 5.53 -28.34
CA ASP A 764 7.11 5.49 -28.50
C ASP A 764 7.53 4.29 -29.35
N GLY A 765 7.11 3.08 -28.93
CA GLY A 765 7.37 1.85 -29.66
C GLY A 765 6.82 1.84 -31.09
N CYS A 766 5.57 2.30 -31.28
CA CYS A 766 4.98 2.39 -32.61
C CYS A 766 5.74 3.34 -33.54
N ILE A 767 6.14 4.51 -33.05
CA ILE A 767 6.84 5.54 -33.83
C ILE A 767 8.22 5.02 -34.24
N VAL A 768 8.98 4.47 -33.30
CA VAL A 768 10.32 3.93 -33.55
C VAL A 768 10.26 2.74 -34.52
N ALA A 769 9.30 1.83 -34.36
CA ALA A 769 9.10 0.68 -35.25
C ALA A 769 8.78 1.08 -36.69
N MET A 770 7.88 2.06 -36.87
CA MET A 770 7.53 2.57 -38.20
C MET A 770 8.67 3.37 -38.83
N LYS A 771 9.45 4.09 -38.02
CA LYS A 771 10.65 4.82 -38.46
C LYS A 771 11.73 3.88 -38.98
N SER A 772 12.12 2.87 -38.21
CA SER A 772 13.16 1.91 -38.62
C SER A 772 12.80 1.18 -39.92
N SER A 773 11.49 1.03 -40.18
CA SER A 773 10.94 0.35 -41.34
C SER A 773 10.60 1.25 -42.53
N ASN A 774 10.91 2.56 -42.45
CA ASN A 774 10.55 3.57 -43.47
C ASN A 774 9.04 3.68 -43.76
N LYS A 775 8.19 3.41 -42.76
CA LYS A 775 6.72 3.47 -42.83
C LYS A 775 6.12 4.60 -41.98
N THR A 776 6.89 5.66 -41.68
CA THR A 776 6.46 6.77 -40.80
C THR A 776 5.18 7.46 -41.24
N GLN A 777 4.85 7.43 -42.53
CA GLN A 777 3.59 7.96 -43.06
C GLN A 777 2.34 7.31 -42.46
N LEU A 778 2.45 6.09 -41.93
CA LEU A 778 1.34 5.41 -41.24
C LEU A 778 1.03 6.03 -39.86
N ILE A 779 1.96 6.78 -39.26
CA ILE A 779 1.76 7.50 -37.99
C ILE A 779 1.07 8.86 -38.21
N ALA A 780 1.23 9.46 -39.39
CA ALA A 780 0.72 10.80 -39.69
C ALA A 780 -0.77 11.02 -39.35
N PRO A 781 -1.71 10.07 -39.57
CA PRO A 781 -3.12 10.23 -39.21
C PRO A 781 -3.39 10.35 -37.70
N TYR A 782 -2.44 9.97 -36.85
CA TYR A 782 -2.61 9.90 -35.40
C TYR A 782 -1.92 11.04 -34.65
N LEU A 783 -1.21 11.93 -35.36
CA LEU A 783 -0.44 13.03 -34.76
C LEU A 783 -1.30 13.95 -33.90
N ASP A 784 -2.50 14.33 -34.37
CA ASP A 784 -3.43 15.17 -33.62
C ASP A 784 -3.70 14.59 -32.22
N SER A 785 -4.08 13.32 -32.16
CA SER A 785 -4.37 12.65 -30.89
C SER A 785 -3.17 12.55 -29.95
N ILE A 786 -1.95 12.35 -30.49
CA ILE A 786 -0.73 12.28 -29.66
C ILE A 786 -0.42 13.64 -29.06
N PHE A 787 -0.46 14.71 -29.87
CA PHE A 787 -0.19 16.07 -29.39
C PHE A 787 -1.27 16.61 -28.45
N ASP A 788 -2.53 16.24 -28.64
CA ASP A 788 -3.61 16.59 -27.70
C ASP A 788 -3.42 15.91 -26.35
N LEU A 789 -3.00 14.64 -26.32
CA LEU A 789 -2.68 13.96 -25.07
C LEU A 789 -1.47 14.58 -24.36
N LEU A 790 -0.39 14.90 -25.09
CA LEU A 790 0.76 15.63 -24.53
C LEU A 790 0.35 16.99 -23.94
N ARG A 791 -0.61 17.68 -24.56
CA ARG A 791 -1.16 18.93 -24.03
C ARG A 791 -1.92 18.71 -22.73
N THR A 792 -2.77 17.69 -22.69
CA THR A 792 -3.51 17.30 -21.48
C THR A 792 -2.54 16.96 -20.34
N ILE A 793 -1.49 16.18 -20.62
CA ILE A 793 -0.46 15.85 -19.63
C ILE A 793 0.21 17.12 -19.10
N GLN A 794 0.57 18.09 -19.95
CA GLN A 794 1.20 19.32 -19.49
C GLN A 794 0.29 20.21 -18.62
N GLN A 795 -1.02 20.13 -18.80
CA GLN A 795 -2.01 20.91 -18.04
C GLN A 795 -2.33 20.29 -16.69
N ASP A 796 -2.04 19.00 -16.52
CA ASP A 796 -2.28 18.28 -15.28
C ASP A 796 -1.18 18.56 -14.25
N SER A 797 -1.56 18.80 -12.99
CA SER A 797 -0.61 18.92 -11.89
C SER A 797 -0.04 17.56 -11.48
N ASN A 798 -0.81 16.50 -11.64
CA ASN A 798 -0.46 15.15 -11.20
C ASN A 798 0.34 14.44 -12.29
N ARG A 799 1.67 14.52 -12.19
CA ARG A 799 2.60 13.97 -13.20
C ARG A 799 3.76 13.26 -12.51
N THR A 800 4.03 12.02 -12.91
CA THR A 800 5.20 11.26 -12.43
C THR A 800 6.44 11.53 -13.28
N GLU A 801 7.62 11.25 -12.72
CA GLU A 801 8.89 11.31 -13.47
C GLU A 801 8.83 10.44 -14.73
N ALA A 802 8.31 9.22 -14.60
CA ALA A 802 8.24 8.25 -15.69
C ALA A 802 7.31 8.73 -16.82
N LEU A 803 6.11 9.24 -16.51
CA LEU A 803 5.22 9.84 -17.50
C LEU A 803 5.88 11.00 -18.26
N LEU A 804 6.59 11.89 -17.56
CA LEU A 804 7.30 13.01 -18.19
C LEU A 804 8.48 12.55 -19.04
N ARG A 805 9.19 11.51 -18.62
CA ARG A 805 10.26 10.87 -19.39
C ARG A 805 9.73 10.29 -20.70
N SER A 806 8.66 9.48 -20.64
CA SER A 806 8.04 8.87 -21.82
C SER A 806 7.44 9.93 -22.75
N SER A 807 6.79 10.96 -22.19
CA SER A 807 6.29 12.11 -22.97
C SER A 807 7.40 12.84 -23.72
N CYS A 808 8.54 13.10 -23.06
CA CYS A 808 9.71 13.69 -23.71
C CYS A 808 10.31 12.76 -24.77
N GLY A 809 10.31 11.44 -24.53
CA GLY A 809 10.69 10.41 -25.49
C GLY A 809 9.91 10.54 -26.79
N VAL A 810 8.58 10.41 -26.70
CA VAL A 810 7.64 10.53 -27.82
C VAL A 810 7.81 11.83 -28.60
N ILE A 811 8.00 12.97 -27.91
CA ILE A 811 8.25 14.26 -28.58
C ILE A 811 9.52 14.20 -29.44
N GLY A 812 10.59 13.65 -28.89
CA GLY A 812 11.85 13.49 -29.61
C GLY A 812 11.71 12.52 -30.77
N ASP A 813 11.04 11.38 -30.58
CA ASP A 813 10.88 10.35 -31.61
C ASP A 813 9.98 10.80 -32.76
N LEU A 814 8.92 11.57 -32.49
CA LEU A 814 8.11 12.21 -33.54
C LEU A 814 8.95 13.19 -34.37
N ALA A 815 9.76 14.02 -33.72
CA ALA A 815 10.61 14.97 -34.41
C ALA A 815 11.67 14.26 -35.29
N ASP A 816 12.16 13.12 -34.81
CA ASP A 816 13.14 12.30 -35.50
C ASP A 816 12.53 11.47 -36.64
N ALA A 817 11.27 11.05 -36.51
CA ALA A 817 10.52 10.30 -37.53
C ALA A 817 10.10 11.17 -38.72
N PHE A 818 9.93 12.48 -38.52
CA PHE A 818 9.50 13.43 -39.55
C PHE A 818 10.51 14.60 -39.75
N PRO A 819 11.77 14.33 -40.13
CA PRO A 819 12.85 15.32 -40.11
C PRO A 819 12.71 16.45 -41.14
N ALA A 820 11.85 16.29 -42.15
CA ALA A 820 11.68 17.25 -43.25
C ALA A 820 10.93 18.54 -42.85
N GLY A 821 10.40 18.61 -41.62
CA GLY A 821 9.66 19.78 -41.13
C GLY A 821 8.19 19.83 -41.58
N ASP A 822 7.66 18.73 -42.11
CA ASP A 822 6.28 18.62 -42.60
C ASP A 822 5.24 18.90 -41.50
N PHE A 823 5.61 18.64 -40.23
CA PHE A 823 4.76 18.82 -39.05
C PHE A 823 5.28 19.90 -38.08
N ARG A 824 6.07 20.86 -38.58
CA ARG A 824 6.70 21.92 -37.77
C ARG A 824 5.70 22.76 -36.96
N GLU A 825 4.46 22.91 -37.41
CA GLU A 825 3.45 23.69 -36.69
C GLU A 825 3.11 23.09 -35.32
N TYR A 826 3.06 21.76 -35.17
CA TYR A 826 2.83 21.12 -33.88
C TYR A 826 3.96 21.44 -32.89
N PHE A 827 5.21 21.39 -33.34
CA PHE A 827 6.38 21.65 -32.51
C PHE A 827 6.51 23.11 -32.08
N ARG A 828 5.83 24.06 -32.73
CA ARG A 828 5.83 25.48 -32.34
C ARG A 828 5.00 25.79 -31.10
N HIS A 829 4.13 24.87 -30.68
CA HIS A 829 3.34 25.09 -29.47
C HIS A 829 4.22 25.20 -28.23
N GLU A 830 4.02 26.26 -27.44
CA GLU A 830 4.87 26.59 -26.31
C GLU A 830 4.88 25.52 -25.21
N PHE A 831 3.76 24.80 -25.04
CA PHE A 831 3.61 23.77 -24.01
C PHE A 831 4.67 22.65 -24.12
N LEU A 832 5.10 22.29 -25.34
CA LEU A 832 6.15 21.28 -25.56
C LEU A 832 7.50 21.76 -25.05
N THR A 833 7.81 23.04 -25.29
CA THR A 833 9.05 23.65 -24.81
C THR A 833 9.02 23.85 -23.29
N ALA A 834 7.84 24.17 -22.74
CA ALA A 834 7.62 24.25 -21.30
C ALA A 834 7.85 22.88 -20.63
N MET A 835 7.19 21.83 -21.12
CA MET A 835 7.33 20.45 -20.64
C MET A 835 8.81 20.03 -20.60
N ALA A 836 9.50 20.06 -21.74
CA ALA A 836 10.90 19.64 -21.82
C ALA A 836 11.85 20.52 -20.98
N ARG A 837 11.51 21.79 -20.73
CA ARG A 837 12.29 22.67 -19.86
C ARG A 837 12.10 22.31 -18.39
N GLU A 838 10.86 22.12 -17.97
CA GLU A 838 10.44 21.76 -16.61
C GLU A 838 11.06 20.42 -16.20
N THR A 839 10.85 19.37 -17.00
CA THR A 839 11.41 18.02 -16.76
C THR A 839 12.94 18.02 -16.66
N ARG A 840 13.62 18.86 -17.45
CA ARG A 840 15.09 18.97 -17.40
C ARG A 840 15.59 19.75 -16.17
N ALA A 841 14.81 20.73 -15.72
CA ALA A 841 15.18 21.64 -14.65
C ALA A 841 14.98 21.03 -13.27
N ASN A 842 14.06 20.07 -13.13
CA ASN A 842 13.87 19.33 -11.89
C ASN A 842 15.14 18.55 -11.53
N THR A 843 15.69 18.81 -10.34
CA THR A 843 16.93 18.20 -9.83
C THR A 843 16.72 16.82 -9.23
N ASP A 844 15.49 16.52 -8.84
CA ASP A 844 15.12 15.29 -8.14
C ASP A 844 14.94 14.13 -9.14
N PHE A 845 14.69 14.46 -10.41
CA PHE A 845 14.62 13.47 -11.49
C PHE A 845 15.97 12.86 -11.81
N SER A 846 15.93 11.57 -12.17
CA SER A 846 17.10 10.81 -12.58
C SER A 846 17.84 11.46 -13.76
N GLY A 847 19.15 11.17 -13.86
CA GLY A 847 19.98 11.62 -14.98
C GLY A 847 19.40 11.22 -16.35
N ARG A 848 18.86 10.00 -16.45
CA ARG A 848 18.20 9.48 -17.66
C ARG A 848 17.04 10.38 -18.09
N THR A 849 16.14 10.73 -17.18
CA THR A 849 14.98 11.59 -17.48
C THR A 849 15.41 12.99 -17.93
N ARG A 850 16.39 13.59 -17.26
CA ARG A 850 16.90 14.92 -17.60
C ARG A 850 17.63 14.94 -18.95
N ASP A 851 18.29 13.85 -19.32
CA ASP A 851 18.94 13.69 -20.62
C ASP A 851 17.92 13.46 -21.75
N THR A 852 16.86 12.66 -21.52
CA THR A 852 15.73 12.52 -22.46
C THR A 852 15.04 13.86 -22.70
N ALA A 853 14.75 14.63 -21.65
CA ALA A 853 14.16 15.97 -21.78
C ALA A 853 15.09 16.95 -22.54
N ARG A 854 16.41 16.86 -22.32
CA ARG A 854 17.41 17.65 -23.06
C ARG A 854 17.43 17.28 -24.55
N TRP A 855 17.38 15.99 -24.86
CA TRP A 855 17.30 15.48 -26.23
C TRP A 855 16.03 15.96 -26.93
N ALA A 856 14.86 15.77 -26.31
CA ALA A 856 13.57 16.22 -26.82
C ALA A 856 13.60 17.73 -27.16
N ARG A 857 14.13 18.55 -26.25
CA ARG A 857 14.27 20.00 -26.49
C ARG A 857 15.14 20.35 -27.69
N GLU A 858 16.22 19.62 -27.93
CA GLU A 858 17.07 19.85 -29.11
C GLU A 858 16.34 19.43 -30.40
N GLN A 859 15.56 18.36 -30.36
CA GLN A 859 14.75 17.94 -31.50
C GLN A 859 13.63 18.93 -31.84
N ILE A 860 12.95 19.49 -30.82
CA ILE A 860 11.99 20.60 -31.00
C ILE A 860 12.68 21.76 -31.73
N LYS A 861 13.88 22.17 -31.30
CA LYS A 861 14.62 23.27 -31.94
C LYS A 861 14.99 22.98 -33.39
N ARG A 862 15.41 21.75 -33.69
CA ARG A 862 15.76 21.30 -35.05
C ARG A 862 14.54 21.36 -35.96
N GLN A 863 13.40 20.85 -35.50
CA GLN A 863 12.12 20.95 -36.21
C GLN A 863 11.69 22.41 -36.47
N ILE A 864 11.83 23.28 -35.46
CA ILE A 864 11.52 24.70 -35.60
C ILE A 864 12.62 25.46 -36.38
N GLY A 865 13.71 24.82 -36.82
CA GLY A 865 14.76 25.44 -37.63
C GLY A 865 15.62 26.47 -36.89
N THR A 866 15.78 26.34 -35.57
CA THR A 866 16.57 27.27 -34.72
C THR A 866 18.01 26.82 -34.46
N SER A 867 18.41 25.61 -34.87
CA SER A 867 19.76 25.07 -34.69
C SER A 867 20.25 24.35 -35.96
N ARG A 868 21.17 24.98 -36.70
CA ARG A 868 22.04 24.31 -37.68
C ARG A 868 23.41 24.08 -37.03
N SER A 869 23.54 23.03 -36.24
CA SER A 869 24.86 22.48 -35.89
C SER A 869 24.78 20.96 -35.84
N ASN A 870 25.29 20.31 -36.90
CA ASN A 870 25.57 18.88 -36.94
C ASN A 870 26.58 18.53 -35.83
N ASN A 871 26.17 17.75 -34.85
CA ASN A 871 27.10 17.00 -34.01
C ASN A 871 26.62 15.54 -33.89
N PRO A 872 27.30 14.57 -34.54
CA PRO A 872 26.80 13.20 -34.68
C PRO A 872 27.09 12.27 -33.47
N TYR A 873 27.54 12.80 -32.33
CA TYR A 873 28.09 11.99 -31.22
C TYR A 873 27.29 12.01 -29.90
N LEU A 874 25.98 12.30 -29.93
CA LEU A 874 25.14 12.26 -28.72
C LEU A 874 23.85 11.47 -29.00
N ARG A 875 23.98 10.17 -29.21
CA ARG A 875 22.91 9.22 -28.89
C ARG A 875 23.14 8.76 -27.45
N PRO A 876 22.14 8.75 -26.57
CA PRO A 876 22.14 7.78 -25.47
C PRO A 876 22.23 6.38 -26.09
N GLY A 877 22.90 5.43 -25.42
CA GLY A 877 22.89 4.02 -25.86
C GLY A 877 21.46 3.47 -25.94
N PRO A 878 21.27 2.23 -26.44
CA PRO A 878 19.97 1.58 -26.40
C PRO A 878 19.37 1.72 -25.01
N LEU A 879 18.08 2.08 -24.96
CA LEU A 879 17.28 1.99 -23.74
C LEU A 879 17.25 0.52 -23.34
N TYR A 880 18.25 0.07 -22.58
CA TYR A 880 18.13 -1.11 -21.74
C TYR A 880 17.37 -0.72 -20.47
#